data_AF-A0A9R0U947-F1
#
_entry.id   AF-A0A9R0U947-F1
#
_cell.length_a   1.000
_cell.length_b   1.000
_cell.length_c   1.000
_cell.angle_alpha   90.00
_cell.angle_beta   90.00
_cell.angle_gamma   90.00
#
_symmetry.space_group_name_H-M   'P 1'
#
loop_
_entity.id
_entity.type
_entity.pdbx_description
1 polymer ?
#
loop_
_entity_poly.entity_id
_entity_poly.type
_entity_poly.pdbx_seq_one_letter_code
_entity_poly.pdbx_strand_id
1 'polypeptide(L)'
;MGTGRTRARARNFITAAVVVGIGVATVWRLQCSIETESEKIGDTVTACDPVNYPAATIDVDAEITADRLSTPRLTTTTTVHLPHSWYASNDLLSNRGTIAYRSAVRCLFGDLGTETAVSHDQPPPVEMTTGDVVVTDTAWFDLTKPGKTTLGLVDLEAQDNGDWFLSVNSRWGLTQATTWNVTVAAPDSWLAGASPWPEPANAESGRLSWYFGTTAPMAETTMTTVSLHPPAGSELIIWEGTSWGRIVGWILFDWPQTTAFSVLVLLFIRWARKQRLNPGERITDSADNARRVTLPLLVFQLAVLGIDITWITLDALGQQVPDWANAAWAVDIAVCAFALLFAWRCWIRGSVLLLLTAGFAAILIVVPLLSGDLAFENADPVRAVVLSTLETSLTFLVTVLVAASLLNAVRVLFHSPRKATTPFWLWASASLIAASLLFEGFWLTGHNFALQQWLADSTPATGALQSTFRYSLWGLLSDRQWIFLLLPAIATLAVTRDYLRRTTTSDRKPLMTIASLLIALGPAVWYPSYAGFSLPVWIAVVATFRLLCNTKTPVLDLKLIPGEPIRNWVARHGPAAVDTHAKAWLSRGGRGSATAQLLPRRVTPVDVAFALGPGKTPYGNLKVAVRAALWPSAVAGFALCFLRDFVRTDYSGTINQSLVVLWLQDLAWESLKWIFAAAALGILWQHLPGKRGPVKVLPLIAGVGVGPLLAFAAPAVLGGDLSFDSLIELATFTVVITLVGWRMDMRVLRNLDSQRYSTWKESLAIYGVGNMSSRITTSLAPLTAIVTIVFTLIAGPDTATKTESKQEPSTGSSGQVLIPPGH
;
A
#
# COMPACT_ATOMS: atom_id res chain seq x y z
N MET A 1 15.83 -27.87 -43.25
CA MET A 1 15.16 -27.51 -41.96
C MET A 1 15.61 -26.15 -41.35
N GLY A 2 16.40 -25.31 -42.03
CA GLY A 2 16.90 -24.04 -41.46
C GLY A 2 15.99 -22.80 -41.59
N THR A 3 15.06 -22.79 -42.55
CA THR A 3 14.25 -21.61 -42.92
C THR A 3 13.11 -21.29 -41.95
N GLY A 4 12.62 -22.28 -41.20
CA GLY A 4 11.55 -22.06 -40.21
C GLY A 4 11.99 -21.25 -38.99
N ARG A 5 13.27 -21.38 -38.57
CA ARG A 5 13.82 -20.65 -37.42
C ARG A 5 14.08 -19.17 -37.74
N THR A 6 14.47 -18.84 -38.97
CA THR A 6 14.71 -17.45 -39.38
C THR A 6 13.39 -16.69 -39.55
N ARG A 7 12.35 -17.30 -40.14
CA ARG A 7 11.02 -16.68 -40.22
C ARG A 7 10.39 -16.41 -38.86
N ALA A 8 10.48 -17.35 -37.92
CA ALA A 8 9.96 -17.15 -36.57
C ALA A 8 10.71 -16.03 -35.81
N ARG A 9 12.01 -15.85 -36.06
CA ARG A 9 12.81 -14.75 -35.49
C ARG A 9 12.41 -13.40 -36.08
N ALA A 10 12.32 -13.30 -37.40
CA ALA A 10 11.93 -12.07 -38.08
C ALA A 10 10.51 -11.63 -37.69
N ARG A 11 9.56 -12.57 -37.57
CA ARG A 11 8.19 -12.26 -37.14
C ARG A 11 8.15 -11.68 -35.73
N ASN A 12 8.80 -12.33 -34.76
CA ASN A 12 8.83 -11.82 -33.39
C ASN A 12 9.50 -10.45 -33.28
N PHE A 13 10.52 -10.19 -34.13
CA PHE A 13 11.19 -8.89 -34.20
C PHE A 13 10.28 -7.80 -34.73
N ILE A 14 9.65 -8.02 -35.89
CA ILE A 14 8.73 -7.05 -36.51
C ILE A 14 7.59 -6.73 -35.55
N THR A 15 7.01 -7.73 -34.88
CA THR A 15 5.90 -7.50 -33.96
C THR A 15 6.33 -6.69 -32.73
N ALA A 16 7.51 -6.97 -32.16
CA ALA A 16 8.02 -6.15 -31.05
C ALA A 16 8.25 -4.69 -31.48
N ALA A 17 8.85 -4.47 -32.65
CA ALA A 17 9.06 -3.13 -33.20
C ALA A 17 7.74 -2.39 -33.48
N VAL A 18 6.72 -3.09 -34.03
CA VAL A 18 5.39 -2.52 -34.28
C VAL A 18 4.68 -2.14 -32.98
N VAL A 19 4.73 -3.00 -31.96
CA VAL A 19 4.11 -2.71 -30.66
C VAL A 19 4.76 -1.50 -29.99
N VAL A 20 6.10 -1.42 -30.01
CA VAL A 20 6.83 -0.24 -29.51
C VAL A 20 6.45 1.00 -30.32
N GLY A 21 6.44 0.92 -31.65
CA GLY A 21 6.12 2.05 -32.53
C GLY A 21 4.70 2.58 -32.34
N ILE A 22 3.70 1.71 -32.15
CA ILE A 22 2.32 2.12 -31.87
C ILE A 22 2.22 2.82 -30.51
N GLY A 23 2.90 2.29 -29.48
CA GLY A 23 2.94 2.92 -28.16
C GLY A 23 3.49 4.35 -28.23
N VAL A 24 4.65 4.53 -28.87
CA VAL A 24 5.28 5.84 -29.05
C VAL A 24 4.40 6.81 -29.86
N ALA A 25 3.81 6.34 -30.97
CA ALA A 25 2.94 7.18 -31.80
C ALA A 25 1.65 7.64 -31.08
N THR A 26 1.13 6.82 -30.16
CA THR A 26 -0.07 7.16 -29.38
C THR A 26 0.23 8.24 -28.36
N VAL A 27 1.35 8.10 -27.63
CA VAL A 27 1.83 9.13 -26.69
C VAL A 27 2.10 10.45 -27.42
N TRP A 28 2.79 10.39 -28.57
CA TRP A 28 3.06 11.56 -29.39
C TRP A 28 1.78 12.33 -29.77
N ARG A 29 0.76 11.62 -30.27
CA ARG A 29 -0.51 12.25 -30.65
C ARG A 29 -1.24 12.90 -29.47
N LEU A 30 -1.23 12.25 -28.31
CA LEU A 30 -1.85 12.79 -27.10
C LEU A 30 -1.14 14.08 -26.65
N GLN A 31 0.20 14.09 -26.68
CA GLN A 31 0.99 15.25 -26.29
C GLN A 31 0.77 16.44 -27.22
N CYS A 32 0.80 16.24 -28.55
CA CYS A 32 0.49 17.32 -29.49
C CYS A 32 -0.93 17.91 -29.30
N SER A 33 -1.90 17.10 -28.91
CA SER A 33 -3.28 17.58 -28.67
C SER A 33 -3.35 18.56 -27.50
N ILE A 34 -2.55 18.36 -26.45
CA ILE A 34 -2.55 19.18 -25.24
C ILE A 34 -1.82 20.51 -25.49
N GLU A 35 -0.72 20.49 -26.24
CA GLU A 35 0.04 21.71 -26.58
C GLU A 35 -0.80 22.71 -27.36
N THR A 36 -1.58 22.22 -28.32
CA THR A 36 -2.48 23.04 -29.15
C THR A 36 -3.53 23.78 -28.31
N GLU A 37 -3.85 23.25 -27.13
CA GLU A 37 -4.79 23.85 -26.18
C GLU A 37 -4.08 24.86 -25.24
N SER A 38 -2.82 24.60 -24.88
CA SER A 38 -2.00 25.50 -24.04
C SER A 38 -1.53 26.76 -24.77
N GLU A 39 -1.22 26.70 -26.07
CA GLU A 39 -0.73 27.86 -26.83
C GLU A 39 -1.80 28.96 -27.00
N LYS A 40 -3.09 28.60 -26.88
CA LYS A 40 -4.20 29.57 -26.84
C LYS A 40 -4.33 30.33 -25.53
N ILE A 41 -3.56 29.97 -24.50
CA ILE A 41 -3.71 30.48 -23.12
C ILE A 41 -2.67 31.56 -22.76
N GLY A 42 -1.68 31.81 -23.62
CA GLY A 42 -0.55 32.73 -23.37
C GLY A 42 -0.84 34.25 -23.42
N ASP A 43 -2.08 34.70 -23.27
CA ASP A 43 -2.40 36.13 -23.20
C ASP A 43 -2.19 36.66 -21.77
N THR A 44 -1.51 37.81 -21.71
CA THR A 44 -0.97 38.50 -20.53
C THR A 44 -1.90 38.47 -19.31
N VAL A 45 -1.46 37.80 -18.24
CA VAL A 45 -2.02 37.94 -16.89
C VAL A 45 -1.93 39.41 -16.51
N THR A 46 -3.09 40.06 -16.35
CA THR A 46 -3.16 41.45 -15.89
C THR A 46 -2.70 41.45 -14.44
N ALA A 47 -1.65 42.23 -14.12
CA ALA A 47 -1.13 42.33 -12.76
C ALA A 47 -2.28 42.68 -11.80
N CYS A 48 -2.46 41.88 -10.76
CA CYS A 48 -3.49 42.09 -9.76
C CYS A 48 -3.27 43.47 -9.11
N ASP A 49 -4.26 44.36 -9.21
CA ASP A 49 -4.19 45.68 -8.56
C ASP A 49 -4.78 45.56 -7.14
N PRO A 50 -3.94 45.58 -6.09
CA PRO A 50 -4.40 45.44 -4.70
C PRO A 50 -5.21 46.63 -4.19
N VAL A 51 -5.27 47.75 -4.93
CA VAL A 51 -5.87 49.01 -4.47
C VAL A 51 -7.42 48.99 -4.52
N ASN A 52 -8.04 47.99 -5.15
CA ASN A 52 -9.46 48.04 -5.55
C ASN A 52 -10.42 47.06 -4.82
N TYR A 53 -10.17 46.69 -3.56
CA TYR A 53 -11.08 45.83 -2.77
C TYR A 53 -11.87 46.53 -1.63
N PRO A 54 -12.33 47.80 -1.78
CA PRO A 54 -13.09 48.43 -0.71
C PRO A 54 -14.44 47.73 -0.56
N ALA A 55 -14.78 47.33 0.67
CA ALA A 55 -16.01 46.63 1.06
C ALA A 55 -16.09 45.11 0.82
N ALA A 56 -14.97 44.43 0.58
CA ALA A 56 -14.97 42.97 0.62
C ALA A 56 -15.19 42.46 2.06
N THR A 57 -16.01 41.40 2.21
CA THR A 57 -16.12 40.62 3.46
C THR A 57 -15.45 39.27 3.26
N ILE A 58 -14.62 38.86 4.22
CA ILE A 58 -13.85 37.62 4.14
C ILE A 58 -14.18 36.73 5.34
N ASP A 59 -14.57 35.50 5.07
CA ASP A 59 -14.70 34.44 6.05
C ASP A 59 -13.59 33.42 5.83
N VAL A 60 -12.77 33.15 6.85
CA VAL A 60 -11.73 32.13 6.84
C VAL A 60 -12.07 31.10 7.90
N ASP A 61 -12.33 29.85 7.51
CA ASP A 61 -12.43 28.71 8.41
C ASP A 61 -11.20 27.81 8.20
N ALA A 62 -10.34 27.71 9.20
CA ALA A 62 -9.14 26.88 9.18
C ALA A 62 -9.30 25.73 10.17
N GLU A 63 -9.40 24.51 9.67
CA GLU A 63 -9.65 23.31 10.46
C GLU A 63 -8.47 22.35 10.35
N ILE A 64 -7.88 22.00 11.49
CA ILE A 64 -6.96 20.86 11.59
C ILE A 64 -7.73 19.64 12.03
N THR A 65 -7.80 18.64 11.15
CA THR A 65 -8.35 17.32 11.45
C THR A 65 -7.21 16.33 11.64
N ALA A 66 -7.14 15.70 12.82
CA ALA A 66 -6.20 14.60 13.08
C ALA A 66 -6.92 13.26 13.27
N ASP A 67 -8.18 13.30 13.75
CA ASP A 67 -8.96 12.10 14.03
C ASP A 67 -9.25 11.31 12.74
N ARG A 68 -8.86 10.04 12.73
CA ARG A 68 -9.07 9.04 11.65
C ARG A 68 -8.18 9.19 10.42
N LEU A 69 -7.28 10.17 10.38
CA LEU A 69 -6.31 10.32 9.30
C LEU A 69 -4.96 9.73 9.73
N SER A 70 -4.20 9.19 8.76
CA SER A 70 -2.83 8.73 9.02
C SER A 70 -1.86 9.88 9.30
N THR A 71 -2.23 11.09 8.89
CA THR A 71 -1.47 12.33 9.00
C THR A 71 -2.45 13.46 9.34
N PRO A 72 -2.10 14.41 10.20
CA PRO A 72 -2.92 15.60 10.41
C PRO A 72 -3.14 16.34 9.09
N ARG A 73 -4.37 16.78 8.82
CA ARG A 73 -4.74 17.54 7.64
C ARG A 73 -5.18 18.94 8.05
N LEU A 74 -4.60 19.96 7.44
CA LEU A 74 -5.12 21.32 7.52
C LEU A 74 -6.04 21.54 6.32
N THR A 75 -7.29 21.88 6.59
CA THR A 75 -8.29 22.29 5.60
C THR A 75 -8.61 23.75 5.83
N THR A 76 -8.65 24.55 4.77
CA THR A 76 -9.05 25.96 4.83
C THR A 76 -10.19 26.21 3.87
N THR A 77 -11.29 26.76 4.39
CA THR A 77 -12.39 27.28 3.60
C THR A 77 -12.38 28.79 3.68
N THR A 78 -12.07 29.45 2.57
CA THR A 78 -12.05 30.91 2.47
C THR A 78 -13.22 31.37 1.61
N THR A 79 -14.16 32.11 2.19
CA THR A 79 -15.29 32.72 1.48
C THR A 79 -15.04 34.21 1.34
N VAL A 80 -15.06 34.72 0.11
CA VAL A 80 -14.85 36.14 -0.20
C VAL A 80 -16.12 36.70 -0.82
N HIS A 81 -16.74 37.64 -0.14
CA HIS A 81 -17.86 38.43 -0.64
C HIS A 81 -17.31 39.71 -1.26
N LEU A 82 -17.48 39.84 -2.57
CA LEU A 82 -16.99 40.97 -3.36
C LEU A 82 -18.19 41.78 -3.86
N PRO A 83 -18.15 43.12 -3.81
CA PRO A 83 -19.22 43.91 -4.41
C PRO A 83 -19.24 43.66 -5.92
N HIS A 84 -20.43 43.58 -6.53
CA HIS A 84 -20.56 43.36 -7.98
C HIS A 84 -19.84 44.43 -8.82
N SER A 85 -19.62 45.63 -8.26
CA SER A 85 -18.87 46.72 -8.89
C SER A 85 -17.35 46.49 -8.99
N TRP A 86 -16.82 45.42 -8.38
CA TRP A 86 -15.41 45.06 -8.52
C TRP A 86 -15.09 44.72 -9.98
N TYR A 87 -13.98 45.25 -10.52
CA TYR A 87 -13.71 45.25 -11.96
C TYR A 87 -13.60 43.83 -12.57
N ALA A 88 -13.14 42.85 -11.79
CA ALA A 88 -13.00 41.46 -12.21
C ALA A 88 -14.19 40.57 -11.80
N SER A 89 -15.30 41.16 -11.34
CA SER A 89 -16.52 40.41 -11.00
C SER A 89 -17.08 39.64 -12.19
N ASN A 90 -17.07 40.24 -13.38
CA ASN A 90 -17.49 39.58 -14.62
C ASN A 90 -16.55 38.44 -15.02
N ASP A 91 -15.27 38.55 -14.68
CA ASP A 91 -14.27 37.52 -14.97
C ASP A 91 -14.49 36.31 -14.05
N LEU A 92 -14.80 36.52 -12.76
CA LEU A 92 -15.21 35.44 -11.84
C LEU A 92 -16.50 34.74 -12.26
N LEU A 93 -17.44 35.49 -12.84
CA LEU A 93 -18.72 34.96 -13.32
C LEU A 93 -18.62 34.30 -14.70
N SER A 94 -17.47 34.38 -15.35
CA SER A 94 -17.22 33.71 -16.62
C SER A 94 -17.09 32.20 -16.45
N ASN A 95 -16.97 31.46 -17.55
CA ASN A 95 -16.78 30.01 -17.48
C ASN A 95 -15.47 29.69 -16.75
N ARG A 96 -15.52 28.74 -15.80
CA ARG A 96 -14.37 28.31 -14.95
C ARG A 96 -13.15 27.85 -15.75
N GLY A 97 -13.33 27.45 -17.01
CA GLY A 97 -12.23 27.08 -17.91
C GLY A 97 -11.52 28.26 -18.58
N THR A 98 -12.00 29.50 -18.42
CA THR A 98 -11.44 30.67 -19.10
C THR A 98 -10.21 31.22 -18.37
N ILE A 99 -9.37 31.95 -19.10
CA ILE A 99 -8.21 32.65 -18.56
C ILE A 99 -8.66 33.76 -17.60
N ALA A 100 -9.71 34.50 -17.97
CA ALA A 100 -10.29 35.58 -17.18
C ALA A 100 -10.67 35.10 -15.77
N TYR A 101 -11.45 34.01 -15.67
CA TYR A 101 -11.79 33.38 -14.41
C TYR A 101 -10.55 33.04 -13.56
N ARG A 102 -9.57 32.35 -14.16
CA ARG A 102 -8.36 31.90 -13.44
C ARG A 102 -7.53 33.08 -12.94
N SER A 103 -7.32 34.10 -13.76
CA SER A 103 -6.63 35.33 -13.36
C SER A 103 -7.36 36.04 -12.21
N ALA A 104 -8.69 36.13 -12.27
CA ALA A 104 -9.48 36.73 -11.19
C ALA A 104 -9.37 35.95 -9.87
N VAL A 105 -9.42 34.61 -9.93
CA VAL A 105 -9.25 33.74 -8.75
C VAL A 105 -7.84 33.85 -8.17
N ARG A 106 -6.79 33.87 -9.01
CA ARG A 106 -5.40 34.11 -8.56
C ARG A 106 -5.21 35.48 -7.91
N CYS A 107 -5.92 36.49 -8.39
CA CYS A 107 -5.85 37.80 -7.73
C CYS A 107 -6.45 37.80 -6.33
N LEU A 108 -7.41 36.91 -6.04
CA LEU A 108 -8.01 36.76 -4.71
C LEU A 108 -7.15 35.92 -3.78
N PHE A 109 -6.68 34.77 -4.26
CA PHE A 109 -6.01 33.76 -3.43
C PHE A 109 -4.50 33.63 -3.70
N GLY A 110 -3.92 34.56 -4.47
CA GLY A 110 -2.51 34.61 -4.82
C GLY A 110 -2.02 33.51 -5.75
N ASP A 111 -0.75 33.63 -6.15
CA ASP A 111 0.03 32.48 -6.57
C ASP A 111 0.54 31.78 -5.31
N LEU A 112 0.27 30.48 -5.18
CA LEU A 112 0.73 29.67 -4.07
C LEU A 112 2.23 29.43 -4.27
N GLY A 113 3.04 30.44 -3.97
CA GLY A 113 4.52 30.40 -4.05
C GLY A 113 5.17 29.41 -3.07
N THR A 114 4.42 28.45 -2.56
CA THR A 114 4.90 27.41 -1.67
C THR A 114 5.32 26.19 -2.47
N GLU A 115 6.48 25.62 -2.11
CA GLU A 115 6.95 24.32 -2.62
C GLU A 115 6.04 23.14 -2.23
N THR A 116 5.06 23.37 -1.34
CA THR A 116 4.14 22.34 -0.87
C THR A 116 2.94 22.17 -1.78
N ALA A 117 2.65 20.91 -2.16
CA ALA A 117 1.49 20.56 -2.97
C ALA A 117 0.19 20.82 -2.19
N VAL A 118 -0.43 21.96 -2.45
CA VAL A 118 -1.80 22.26 -2.00
C VAL A 118 -2.78 21.46 -2.86
N SER A 119 -3.74 20.80 -2.21
CA SER A 119 -4.81 20.06 -2.88
C SER A 119 -6.13 20.82 -2.76
N HIS A 120 -6.97 20.69 -3.80
CA HIS A 120 -8.31 21.25 -3.84
C HIS A 120 -9.24 20.22 -4.49
N ASP A 121 -10.44 20.07 -3.95
CA ASP A 121 -11.39 19.10 -4.48
C ASP A 121 -12.03 19.56 -5.80
N GLN A 122 -12.16 20.88 -5.98
CA GLN A 122 -12.76 21.49 -7.17
C GLN A 122 -12.33 22.96 -7.32
N PRO A 123 -12.46 23.56 -8.52
CA PRO A 123 -12.28 25.00 -8.68
C PRO A 123 -13.28 25.78 -7.80
N PRO A 124 -12.89 26.93 -7.22
CA PRO A 124 -13.71 27.69 -6.29
C PRO A 124 -15.12 27.96 -6.84
N PRO A 125 -16.22 27.50 -6.22
CA PRO A 125 -17.55 27.93 -6.63
C PRO A 125 -17.69 29.46 -6.52
N VAL A 126 -18.26 30.05 -7.57
CA VAL A 126 -18.63 31.47 -7.62
C VAL A 126 -20.15 31.56 -7.71
N GLU A 127 -20.75 32.26 -6.75
CA GLU A 127 -22.19 32.48 -6.66
C GLU A 127 -22.49 33.98 -6.61
N MET A 128 -23.64 34.38 -7.14
CA MET A 128 -24.10 35.77 -7.04
C MET A 128 -25.20 35.86 -5.99
N THR A 129 -24.96 36.61 -4.92
CA THR A 129 -25.89 36.76 -3.79
C THR A 129 -26.22 38.24 -3.61
N THR A 130 -27.50 38.63 -3.77
CA THR A 130 -28.04 39.99 -3.53
C THR A 130 -27.05 41.17 -3.52
N GLY A 131 -26.36 41.39 -4.64
CA GLY A 131 -25.44 42.53 -4.84
C GLY A 131 -23.95 42.19 -4.76
N ASP A 132 -23.61 41.00 -4.28
CA ASP A 132 -22.25 40.52 -4.11
C ASP A 132 -21.96 39.29 -4.99
N VAL A 133 -20.70 39.15 -5.37
CA VAL A 133 -20.11 37.94 -5.93
C VAL A 133 -19.39 37.22 -4.81
N VAL A 134 -19.85 36.02 -4.48
CA VAL A 134 -19.33 35.18 -3.41
C VAL A 134 -18.44 34.11 -4.03
N VAL A 135 -17.17 34.09 -3.64
CA VAL A 135 -16.20 33.08 -4.06
C VAL A 135 -15.82 32.24 -2.86
N THR A 136 -16.03 30.93 -2.91
CA THR A 136 -15.61 30.02 -1.83
C THR A 136 -14.46 29.15 -2.34
N ASP A 137 -13.31 29.24 -1.69
CA ASP A 137 -12.18 28.35 -1.94
C ASP A 137 -12.04 27.36 -0.79
N THR A 138 -11.91 26.08 -1.11
CA THR A 138 -11.65 25.02 -0.13
C THR A 138 -10.38 24.30 -0.56
N ALA A 139 -9.34 24.52 0.22
CA ALA A 139 -8.02 23.96 0.02
C ALA A 139 -7.65 23.09 1.21
N TRP A 140 -6.82 22.08 0.99
CA TRP A 140 -6.28 21.27 2.08
C TRP A 140 -4.86 20.80 1.78
N PHE A 141 -4.12 20.50 2.84
CA PHE A 141 -2.85 19.79 2.75
C PHE A 141 -2.66 18.84 3.92
N ASP A 142 -1.99 17.72 3.65
CA ASP A 142 -1.60 16.76 4.68
C ASP A 142 -0.23 17.15 5.27
N LEU A 143 -0.19 17.37 6.58
CA LEU A 143 1.02 17.67 7.34
C LEU A 143 1.91 16.43 7.44
N THR A 144 2.93 16.39 6.60
CA THR A 144 3.86 15.25 6.52
C THR A 144 5.28 15.59 6.96
N LYS A 145 5.66 16.87 7.03
CA LYS A 145 7.00 17.33 7.42
C LYS A 145 6.91 18.66 8.18
N PRO A 146 7.89 19.00 9.05
CA PRO A 146 7.91 20.29 9.70
C PRO A 146 8.30 21.37 8.70
N GLY A 147 8.09 22.62 9.12
CA GLY A 147 8.35 23.79 8.31
C GLY A 147 7.11 24.66 8.15
N LYS A 148 7.28 25.73 7.37
CA LYS A 148 6.25 26.70 7.08
C LYS A 148 5.53 26.32 5.80
N THR A 149 4.22 26.14 5.89
CA THR A 149 3.33 25.87 4.76
C THR A 149 2.28 26.96 4.70
N THR A 150 2.02 27.50 3.51
CA THR A 150 0.90 28.42 3.29
C THR A 150 -0.21 27.68 2.55
N LEU A 151 -1.43 27.79 3.05
CA LEU A 151 -2.66 27.30 2.47
C LEU A 151 -3.65 28.47 2.38
N GLY A 152 -3.75 29.08 1.20
CA GLY A 152 -4.53 30.31 1.01
C GLY A 152 -4.06 31.43 1.93
N LEU A 153 -4.98 31.92 2.77
CA LEU A 153 -4.70 33.00 3.75
C LEU A 153 -4.12 32.47 5.08
N VAL A 154 -3.88 31.17 5.20
CA VAL A 154 -3.42 30.53 6.43
C VAL A 154 -1.99 30.05 6.27
N ASP A 155 -1.11 30.44 7.18
CA ASP A 155 0.21 29.82 7.34
C ASP A 155 0.18 28.86 8.51
N LEU A 156 0.77 27.68 8.32
CA LEU A 156 1.05 26.73 9.38
C LEU A 156 2.56 26.53 9.48
N GLU A 157 3.12 26.91 10.61
CA GLU A 157 4.52 26.69 10.95
C GLU A 157 4.59 25.57 11.99
N ALA A 158 4.97 24.38 11.55
CA ALA A 158 5.24 23.25 12.45
C ALA A 158 6.73 23.27 12.82
N GLN A 159 7.04 23.64 14.06
CA GLN A 159 8.42 23.70 14.54
C GLN A 159 8.92 22.33 15.03
N ASP A 160 10.23 22.12 14.99
CA ASP A 160 10.86 20.87 15.41
C ASP A 160 10.74 20.58 16.91
N ASN A 161 10.38 21.58 17.73
CA ASN A 161 10.22 21.44 19.18
C ASN A 161 8.83 20.92 19.60
N GLY A 162 7.92 20.69 18.65
CA GLY A 162 6.55 20.25 18.90
C GLY A 162 5.52 21.39 18.88
N ASP A 163 5.93 22.65 18.98
CA ASP A 163 5.01 23.79 18.94
C ASP A 163 4.62 24.11 17.50
N TRP A 164 3.32 24.16 17.21
CA TRP A 164 2.86 24.61 15.89
C TRP A 164 2.15 25.95 16.01
N PHE A 165 2.31 26.77 14.96
CA PHE A 165 1.69 28.08 14.89
C PHE A 165 0.85 28.15 13.62
N LEU A 166 -0.46 28.23 13.79
CA LEU A 166 -1.39 28.52 12.72
C LEU A 166 -1.67 30.01 12.71
N SER A 167 -1.30 30.70 11.65
CA SER A 167 -1.52 32.14 11.52
C SER A 167 -2.36 32.48 10.31
N VAL A 168 -3.37 33.33 10.50
CA VAL A 168 -4.18 33.85 9.40
C VAL A 168 -3.61 35.20 9.01
N ASN A 169 -3.20 35.33 7.76
CA ASN A 169 -2.51 36.50 7.25
C ASN A 169 -3.38 37.21 6.23
N SER A 170 -3.52 38.51 6.41
CA SER A 170 -4.07 39.39 5.39
C SER A 170 -3.04 39.51 4.27
N ARG A 171 -3.35 38.95 3.09
CA ARG A 171 -2.44 38.87 1.94
C ARG A 171 -3.09 39.38 0.66
N TRP A 172 -2.23 39.70 -0.30
CA TRP A 172 -2.63 40.04 -1.66
C TRP A 172 -3.58 41.25 -1.67
N GLY A 173 -4.47 41.30 -2.66
CA GLY A 173 -5.45 42.38 -2.78
C GLY A 173 -6.43 42.50 -1.60
N LEU A 174 -6.51 41.49 -0.73
CA LEU A 174 -7.49 41.44 0.36
C LEU A 174 -7.12 42.29 1.58
N THR A 175 -5.95 42.95 1.57
CA THR A 175 -5.48 43.82 2.65
C THR A 175 -6.40 45.01 2.95
N GLN A 176 -7.27 45.40 2.01
CA GLN A 176 -8.25 46.49 2.17
C GLN A 176 -9.69 46.02 2.43
N ALA A 177 -9.90 44.73 2.65
CA ALA A 177 -11.23 44.20 2.99
C ALA A 177 -11.75 44.83 4.30
N THR A 178 -13.06 45.09 4.35
CA THR A 178 -13.68 45.83 5.47
C THR A 178 -13.97 44.98 6.69
N THR A 179 -14.11 43.67 6.49
CA THR A 179 -14.66 42.74 7.48
C THR A 179 -13.99 41.39 7.31
N TRP A 180 -13.52 40.84 8.42
CA TRP A 180 -12.91 39.51 8.48
C TRP A 180 -13.53 38.69 9.60
N ASN A 181 -14.04 37.53 9.25
CA ASN A 181 -14.48 36.52 10.20
C ASN A 181 -13.49 35.38 10.13
N VAL A 182 -12.73 35.17 11.19
CA VAL A 182 -11.71 34.12 11.23
C VAL A 182 -12.16 33.08 12.23
N THR A 183 -12.22 31.83 11.78
CA THR A 183 -12.45 30.69 12.64
C THR A 183 -11.29 29.71 12.51
N VAL A 184 -10.77 29.26 13.64
CA VAL A 184 -9.75 28.22 13.71
C VAL A 184 -10.29 27.09 14.55
N ALA A 185 -10.30 25.89 13.98
CA ALA A 185 -10.70 24.66 14.64
C ALA A 185 -9.54 23.66 14.67
N ALA A 186 -9.39 22.96 15.80
CA ALA A 186 -8.42 21.90 16.00
C ALA A 186 -8.97 20.91 17.04
N PRO A 187 -8.40 19.69 17.17
CA PRO A 187 -8.84 18.77 18.21
C PRO A 187 -8.71 19.41 19.60
N ASP A 188 -9.65 19.10 20.51
CA ASP A 188 -9.83 19.81 21.80
C ASP A 188 -8.53 19.99 22.60
N SER A 189 -7.62 19.01 22.54
CA SER A 189 -6.37 19.01 23.30
C SER A 189 -5.22 19.77 22.63
N TRP A 190 -5.39 20.25 21.39
CA TRP A 190 -4.31 20.87 20.63
C TRP A 190 -4.21 22.37 20.89
N LEU A 191 -5.33 23.06 21.14
CA LEU A 191 -5.32 24.51 21.29
C LEU A 191 -4.62 24.92 22.60
N ALA A 192 -3.44 25.53 22.50
CA ALA A 192 -2.63 25.94 23.64
C ALA A 192 -2.73 27.44 23.95
N GLY A 193 -2.94 28.27 22.93
CA GLY A 193 -3.13 29.71 23.10
C GLY A 193 -3.42 30.42 21.78
N ALA A 194 -3.86 31.67 21.87
CA ALA A 194 -4.08 32.51 20.69
C ALA A 194 -3.64 33.96 20.93
N SER A 195 -3.25 34.64 19.86
CA SER A 195 -2.76 36.01 19.79
C SER A 195 -3.24 36.63 18.47
N PRO A 196 -3.53 37.94 18.34
CA PRO A 196 -3.41 39.00 19.32
C PRO A 196 -4.64 39.12 20.23
N TRP A 197 -4.50 39.88 21.31
CA TRP A 197 -5.64 40.39 22.09
C TRP A 197 -6.39 41.43 21.22
N PRO A 198 -7.73 41.45 21.14
CA PRO A 198 -8.70 40.89 22.09
C PRO A 198 -8.92 39.37 22.00
N GLU A 199 -9.37 38.79 23.12
CA GLU A 199 -9.75 37.38 23.22
C GLU A 199 -10.80 37.01 22.14
N PRO A 200 -10.76 35.76 21.61
CA PRO A 200 -11.70 35.30 20.61
C PRO A 200 -13.15 35.56 21.05
N ALA A 201 -13.96 36.08 20.12
CA ALA A 201 -15.35 36.47 20.39
C ALA A 201 -16.19 35.31 20.91
N ASN A 202 -15.90 34.08 20.43
CA ASN A 202 -16.39 32.84 20.99
C ASN A 202 -15.22 31.84 21.07
N ALA A 203 -14.97 31.34 22.27
CA ALA A 203 -14.06 30.23 22.52
C ALA A 203 -14.90 29.00 22.91
N GLU A 204 -15.07 28.08 21.97
CA GLU A 204 -15.60 26.75 22.24
C GLU A 204 -14.42 25.77 22.40
N SER A 205 -14.66 24.63 23.03
CA SER A 205 -13.67 23.56 23.06
C SER A 205 -13.30 23.20 21.60
N GLY A 206 -12.02 23.29 21.26
CA GLY A 206 -11.53 22.98 19.91
C GLY A 206 -11.84 24.02 18.83
N ARG A 207 -12.52 25.14 19.11
CA ARG A 207 -12.87 26.16 18.09
C ARG A 207 -12.78 27.58 18.62
N LEU A 208 -12.02 28.43 17.94
CA LEU A 208 -11.81 29.84 18.26
C LEU A 208 -12.28 30.71 17.10
N SER A 209 -13.07 31.74 17.38
CA SER A 209 -13.57 32.67 16.35
C SER A 209 -13.26 34.13 16.69
N TRP A 210 -12.90 34.90 15.66
CA TRP A 210 -12.66 36.33 15.73
C TRP A 210 -13.49 37.07 14.69
N TYR A 211 -13.94 38.27 15.06
CA TYR A 211 -14.56 39.22 14.16
C TYR A 211 -13.69 40.48 14.14
N PHE A 212 -12.99 40.71 13.03
CA PHE A 212 -12.25 41.95 12.79
C PHE A 212 -13.10 42.83 11.88
N GLY A 213 -13.64 43.92 12.45
CA GLY A 213 -14.37 44.93 11.68
C GLY A 213 -13.44 45.79 10.81
N THR A 214 -13.84 47.04 10.54
CA THR A 214 -13.11 47.97 9.64
C THR A 214 -11.73 48.42 10.13
N THR A 215 -11.25 47.89 11.25
CA THR A 215 -9.96 48.26 11.89
C THR A 215 -8.85 47.25 11.59
N ALA A 216 -9.00 46.40 10.56
CA ALA A 216 -7.93 45.53 10.11
C ALA A 216 -6.67 46.36 9.78
N PRO A 217 -5.46 45.91 10.14
CA PRO A 217 -4.25 46.67 9.88
C PRO A 217 -4.03 46.80 8.37
N MET A 218 -3.76 48.01 7.87
CA MET A 218 -3.66 48.32 6.43
C MET A 218 -2.39 47.79 5.73
N ALA A 219 -1.71 46.79 6.29
CA ALA A 219 -0.50 46.17 5.72
C ALA A 219 -0.60 44.64 5.79
N GLU A 220 0.26 43.93 5.04
CA GLU A 220 0.43 42.48 5.20
C GLU A 220 0.75 42.17 6.66
N THR A 221 -0.27 41.73 7.38
CA THR A 221 -0.21 41.58 8.82
C THR A 221 -0.88 40.28 9.18
N THR A 222 -0.26 39.62 10.15
CA THR A 222 -0.84 38.47 10.80
C THR A 222 -2.03 38.92 11.63
N MET A 223 -3.23 38.50 11.23
CA MET A 223 -4.49 38.87 11.85
C MET A 223 -4.66 38.13 13.18
N THR A 224 -4.36 36.83 13.18
CA THR A 224 -4.36 35.97 14.36
C THR A 224 -3.30 34.88 14.20
N THR A 225 -2.75 34.43 15.31
CA THR A 225 -1.84 33.31 15.48
C THR A 225 -2.35 32.44 16.62
N VAL A 226 -2.60 31.18 16.33
CA VAL A 226 -3.00 30.14 17.26
C VAL A 226 -1.83 29.20 17.49
N SER A 227 -1.42 29.04 18.74
CA SER A 227 -0.44 28.05 19.14
C SER A 227 -1.14 26.71 19.39
N LEU A 228 -0.58 25.66 18.80
CA LEU A 228 -1.07 24.29 18.86
C LEU A 228 -0.01 23.41 19.52
N HIS A 229 -0.44 22.51 20.39
CA HIS A 229 0.36 21.48 21.05
C HIS A 229 -0.21 20.10 20.65
N PRO A 230 0.18 19.56 19.49
CA PRO A 230 -0.24 18.23 19.06
C PRO A 230 0.22 17.14 20.06
N PRO A 231 -0.46 15.99 20.12
CA PRO A 231 0.01 14.85 20.89
C PRO A 231 1.29 14.28 20.27
N ALA A 232 2.08 13.59 21.08
CA ALA A 232 3.35 12.96 20.67
C ALA A 232 3.23 12.05 19.44
N GLY A 233 2.05 11.47 19.17
CA GLY A 233 1.80 10.68 17.96
C GLY A 233 1.88 11.49 16.68
N SER A 234 1.29 12.68 16.66
CA SER A 234 1.34 13.60 15.51
C SER A 234 2.72 14.23 15.36
N GLU A 235 3.41 14.55 16.46
CA GLU A 235 4.81 14.98 16.44
C GLU A 235 5.72 13.91 15.83
N LEU A 236 5.50 12.63 16.16
CA LEU A 236 6.29 11.53 15.64
C LEU A 236 6.12 11.34 14.13
N ILE A 237 4.89 11.54 13.61
CA ILE A 237 4.59 11.50 12.17
C ILE A 237 5.29 12.66 11.44
N ILE A 238 5.24 13.89 11.98
CA ILE A 238 5.95 15.03 11.41
C ILE A 238 7.46 14.82 11.47
N TRP A 239 7.96 14.31 12.60
CA TRP A 239 9.36 13.98 12.77
C TRP A 239 9.81 12.96 11.73
N GLU A 240 9.01 11.94 11.42
CA GLU A 240 9.29 10.98 10.35
C GLU A 240 9.52 11.68 9.00
N GLY A 241 8.78 12.74 8.71
CA GLY A 241 8.96 13.54 7.49
C GLY A 241 10.26 14.34 7.42
N THR A 242 10.92 14.59 8.56
CA THR A 242 12.24 15.24 8.57
C THR A 242 13.29 14.37 7.90
N SER A 243 14.35 14.96 7.37
CA SER A 243 15.46 14.18 6.80
C SER A 243 16.05 13.19 7.82
N TRP A 244 16.10 13.55 9.11
CA TRP A 244 16.54 12.65 10.19
C TRP A 244 15.56 11.53 10.50
N GLY A 245 14.27 11.83 10.63
CA GLY A 245 13.23 10.82 10.84
C GLY A 245 13.15 9.86 9.66
N ARG A 246 13.30 10.35 8.43
CA ARG A 246 13.42 9.52 7.23
C ARG A 246 14.66 8.64 7.27
N ILE A 247 15.83 9.16 7.62
CA ILE A 247 17.05 8.35 7.78
C ILE A 247 16.81 7.23 8.79
N VAL A 248 16.26 7.55 9.96
CA VAL A 248 16.00 6.58 11.03
C VAL A 248 14.96 5.54 10.57
N GLY A 249 13.81 5.99 10.07
CA GLY A 249 12.72 5.16 9.58
C GLY A 249 13.20 4.20 8.50
N TRP A 250 13.87 4.75 7.49
CA TRP A 250 14.33 3.98 6.35
C TRP A 250 15.45 3.03 6.76
N ILE A 251 16.53 3.51 7.39
CA ILE A 251 17.72 2.70 7.67
C ILE A 251 17.50 1.67 8.78
N LEU A 252 16.70 1.97 9.80
CA LEU A 252 16.52 1.06 10.94
C LEU A 252 15.33 0.12 10.78
N PHE A 253 14.33 0.49 9.98
CA PHE A 253 13.07 -0.25 9.92
C PHE A 253 12.81 -0.80 8.51
N ASP A 254 12.62 0.06 7.51
CA ASP A 254 12.18 -0.38 6.18
C ASP A 254 13.26 -1.16 5.42
N TRP A 255 14.48 -0.64 5.40
CA TRP A 255 15.57 -1.26 4.66
C TRP A 255 16.06 -2.55 5.27
N PRO A 256 16.24 -2.67 6.59
CA PRO A 256 16.52 -3.95 7.21
C PRO A 256 15.44 -4.97 6.87
N GLN A 257 14.17 -4.57 6.76
CA GLN A 257 13.11 -5.49 6.37
C GLN A 257 13.23 -5.95 4.90
N THR A 258 13.37 -5.03 3.95
CA THR A 258 13.48 -5.38 2.51
C THR A 258 14.78 -6.12 2.19
N THR A 259 15.90 -5.73 2.80
CA THR A 259 17.21 -6.37 2.60
C THR A 259 17.32 -7.68 3.37
N ALA A 260 16.85 -7.75 4.63
CA ALA A 260 16.82 -9.00 5.38
C ALA A 260 15.96 -10.03 4.66
N PHE A 261 14.87 -9.62 4.00
CA PHE A 261 14.07 -10.52 3.17
C PHE A 261 14.94 -11.21 2.11
N SER A 262 15.60 -10.44 1.24
CA SER A 262 16.46 -10.96 0.18
C SER A 262 17.64 -11.79 0.74
N VAL A 263 18.23 -11.34 1.84
CA VAL A 263 19.33 -12.04 2.53
C VAL A 263 18.86 -13.37 3.10
N LEU A 264 17.72 -13.42 3.79
CA LEU A 264 17.12 -14.63 4.33
C LEU A 264 16.81 -15.64 3.22
N VAL A 265 16.31 -15.18 2.07
CA VAL A 265 16.10 -16.03 0.89
C VAL A 265 17.43 -16.60 0.37
N LEU A 266 18.49 -15.79 0.25
CA LEU A 266 19.80 -16.29 -0.18
C LEU A 266 20.44 -17.25 0.82
N LEU A 267 20.31 -16.98 2.12
CA LEU A 267 20.75 -17.89 3.18
C LEU A 267 19.99 -19.21 3.13
N PHE A 268 18.69 -19.17 2.85
CA PHE A 268 17.87 -20.36 2.64
C PHE A 268 18.30 -21.15 1.42
N ILE A 269 18.55 -20.49 0.29
CA ILE A 269 19.05 -21.13 -0.94
C ILE A 269 20.41 -21.79 -0.65
N ARG A 270 21.30 -21.11 0.08
CA ARG A 270 22.60 -21.65 0.50
C ARG A 270 22.44 -22.86 1.43
N TRP A 271 21.52 -22.78 2.39
CA TRP A 271 21.19 -23.88 3.30
C TRP A 271 20.64 -25.09 2.53
N ALA A 272 19.67 -24.88 1.64
CA ALA A 272 19.06 -25.94 0.82
C ALA A 272 20.09 -26.64 -0.07
N ARG A 273 21.08 -25.91 -0.60
CA ARG A 273 22.21 -26.48 -1.35
C ARG A 273 23.13 -27.34 -0.49
N LYS A 274 23.31 -26.99 0.79
CA LYS A 274 24.18 -27.72 1.71
C LYS A 274 23.56 -29.04 2.18
N GLN A 275 22.23 -29.14 2.18
CA GLN A 275 21.51 -30.37 2.49
C GLN A 275 21.79 -31.42 1.39
N ARG A 276 22.68 -32.38 1.67
CA ARG A 276 22.96 -33.51 0.78
C ARG A 276 21.80 -34.50 0.90
N LEU A 277 20.93 -34.55 -0.11
CA LEU A 277 19.77 -35.45 -0.11
C LEU A 277 20.13 -36.91 -0.44
N ASN A 278 21.17 -37.15 -1.24
CA ASN A 278 21.82 -38.44 -1.49
C ASN A 278 23.13 -38.20 -2.29
N PRO A 279 24.13 -39.10 -2.26
CA PRO A 279 25.29 -39.01 -3.15
C PRO A 279 24.85 -39.18 -4.62
N GLY A 280 24.71 -38.06 -5.35
CA GLY A 280 24.36 -38.04 -6.78
C GLY A 280 23.16 -37.14 -7.12
N GLU A 281 22.22 -36.94 -6.19
CA GLU A 281 21.08 -36.06 -6.41
C GLU A 281 21.36 -34.64 -5.92
N ARG A 282 21.58 -33.72 -6.86
CA ARG A 282 21.78 -32.30 -6.56
C ARG A 282 20.49 -31.49 -6.78
N ILE A 283 20.06 -30.74 -5.76
CA ILE A 283 19.00 -29.70 -5.83
C ILE A 283 19.52 -28.44 -6.58
N THR A 284 20.65 -28.56 -7.30
CA THR A 284 21.40 -27.42 -7.83
C THR A 284 20.57 -26.59 -8.79
N ASP A 285 19.78 -27.21 -9.66
CA ASP A 285 19.15 -26.45 -10.75
C ASP A 285 18.14 -25.42 -10.24
N SER A 286 17.22 -25.81 -9.35
CA SER A 286 16.22 -24.90 -8.78
C SER A 286 16.87 -23.85 -7.87
N ALA A 287 17.85 -24.26 -7.06
CA ALA A 287 18.56 -23.36 -6.15
C ALA A 287 19.47 -22.37 -6.89
N ASP A 288 20.12 -22.79 -7.98
CA ASP A 288 20.94 -21.93 -8.83
C ASP A 288 20.07 -20.97 -9.64
N ASN A 289 18.91 -21.42 -10.15
CA ASN A 289 17.93 -20.55 -10.80
C ASN A 289 17.38 -19.50 -9.82
N ALA A 290 17.01 -19.91 -8.61
CA ALA A 290 16.59 -19.00 -7.54
C ALA A 290 17.68 -17.98 -7.22
N ARG A 291 18.93 -18.42 -7.01
CA ARG A 291 20.07 -17.53 -6.74
C ARG A 291 20.31 -16.54 -7.87
N ARG A 292 20.20 -16.98 -9.14
CA ARG A 292 20.41 -16.13 -10.31
C ARG A 292 19.45 -14.96 -10.37
N VAL A 293 18.21 -15.15 -9.90
CA VAL A 293 17.16 -14.12 -9.88
C VAL A 293 17.22 -13.27 -8.62
N THR A 294 17.45 -13.87 -7.45
CA THR A 294 17.46 -13.13 -6.17
C THR A 294 18.70 -12.24 -5.99
N LEU A 295 19.87 -12.69 -6.43
CA LEU A 295 21.11 -11.92 -6.25
C LEU A 295 21.10 -10.53 -6.94
N PRO A 296 20.74 -10.38 -8.22
CA PRO A 296 20.70 -9.07 -8.85
C PRO A 296 19.70 -8.13 -8.18
N LEU A 297 18.59 -8.66 -7.67
CA LEU A 297 17.60 -7.87 -6.92
C LEU A 297 18.17 -7.35 -5.59
N LEU A 298 18.92 -8.18 -4.86
CA LEU A 298 19.60 -7.72 -3.64
C LEU A 298 20.64 -6.64 -3.95
N VAL A 299 21.46 -6.83 -4.99
CA VAL A 299 22.46 -5.83 -5.40
C VAL A 299 21.78 -4.52 -5.77
N PHE A 300 20.65 -4.61 -6.47
CA PHE A 300 19.85 -3.44 -6.83
C PHE A 300 19.25 -2.73 -5.63
N GLN A 301 18.65 -3.48 -4.70
CA GLN A 301 18.16 -2.93 -3.44
C GLN A 301 19.28 -2.18 -2.71
N LEU A 302 20.46 -2.78 -2.54
CA LEU A 302 21.58 -2.10 -1.90
C LEU A 302 22.06 -0.85 -2.66
N ALA A 303 21.94 -0.82 -3.99
CA ALA A 303 22.26 0.35 -4.79
C ALA A 303 21.22 1.48 -4.61
N VAL A 304 19.93 1.13 -4.62
CA VAL A 304 18.82 2.07 -4.34
C VAL A 304 18.98 2.66 -2.94
N LEU A 305 19.30 1.83 -1.94
CA LEU A 305 19.61 2.29 -0.57
C LEU A 305 20.74 3.31 -0.55
N GLY A 306 21.82 3.02 -1.28
CA GLY A 306 22.97 3.92 -1.34
C GLY A 306 22.59 5.29 -1.91
N ILE A 307 21.74 5.30 -2.95
CA ILE A 307 21.22 6.54 -3.56
C ILE A 307 20.30 7.27 -2.59
N ASP A 308 19.35 6.57 -1.96
CA ASP A 308 18.41 7.15 -0.99
C ASP A 308 19.14 7.76 0.21
N ILE A 309 20.09 7.03 0.82
CA ILE A 309 20.90 7.56 1.92
C ILE A 309 21.65 8.81 1.46
N THR A 310 22.25 8.79 0.27
CA THR A 310 22.99 9.93 -0.26
C THR A 310 22.06 11.13 -0.42
N TRP A 311 20.86 10.93 -0.97
CA TRP A 311 19.89 11.99 -1.16
C TRP A 311 19.42 12.59 0.16
N ILE A 312 18.98 11.76 1.11
CA ILE A 312 18.49 12.26 2.40
C ILE A 312 19.63 12.94 3.18
N THR A 313 20.87 12.48 3.03
CA THR A 313 22.03 13.13 3.66
C THR A 313 22.30 14.50 3.06
N LEU A 314 22.21 14.65 1.74
CA LEU A 314 22.40 15.95 1.07
C LEU A 314 21.29 16.94 1.45
N ASP A 315 20.05 16.46 1.48
CA ASP A 315 18.87 17.20 1.93
C ASP A 315 19.02 17.66 3.40
N ALA A 316 19.41 16.75 4.29
CA ALA A 316 19.66 17.04 5.72
C ALA A 316 20.77 18.08 5.95
N LEU A 317 21.73 18.19 5.02
CA LEU A 317 22.82 19.16 5.11
C LEU A 317 22.42 20.56 4.63
N GLY A 318 21.17 20.75 4.19
CA GLY A 318 20.68 22.01 3.61
C GLY A 318 21.46 22.43 2.37
N GLN A 319 22.25 21.52 1.78
CA GLN A 319 22.92 21.80 0.52
C GLN A 319 21.85 21.72 -0.54
N GLN A 320 21.71 22.79 -1.34
CA GLN A 320 20.99 22.70 -2.60
C GLN A 320 21.59 21.52 -3.35
N VAL A 321 20.79 20.45 -3.45
CA VAL A 321 21.26 19.22 -4.05
C VAL A 321 21.68 19.59 -5.48
N PRO A 322 22.94 19.38 -5.88
CA PRO A 322 23.47 19.86 -7.14
C PRO A 322 22.50 19.49 -8.26
N ASP A 323 22.18 20.46 -9.13
CA ASP A 323 21.13 20.39 -10.16
C ASP A 323 20.87 18.94 -10.56
N TRP A 324 19.75 18.41 -10.05
CA TRP A 324 19.34 17.02 -10.17
C TRP A 324 19.37 16.51 -11.59
N ALA A 325 19.37 17.41 -12.57
CA ALA A 325 19.63 17.08 -13.95
C ALA A 325 20.81 16.13 -14.11
N ASN A 326 21.98 16.42 -13.53
CA ASN A 326 23.17 15.57 -13.70
C ASN A 326 23.09 14.24 -12.93
N ALA A 327 22.50 14.25 -11.73
CA ALA A 327 22.32 13.05 -10.92
C ALA A 327 21.26 12.10 -11.52
N ALA A 328 20.16 12.65 -12.04
CA ALA A 328 19.09 11.90 -12.70
C ALA A 328 19.62 11.07 -13.86
N TRP A 329 20.55 11.61 -14.67
CA TRP A 329 21.18 10.85 -15.75
C TRP A 329 21.97 9.64 -15.27
N ALA A 330 22.75 9.81 -14.19
CA ALA A 330 23.52 8.71 -13.63
C ALA A 330 22.58 7.62 -13.08
N VAL A 331 21.46 8.04 -12.48
CA VAL A 331 20.38 7.14 -12.03
C VAL A 331 19.76 6.41 -13.23
N ASP A 332 19.37 7.10 -14.31
CA ASP A 332 18.79 6.46 -15.50
C ASP A 332 19.73 5.45 -16.16
N ILE A 333 21.02 5.77 -16.24
CA ILE A 333 22.05 4.85 -16.71
C ILE A 333 22.11 3.62 -15.81
N ALA A 334 22.13 3.81 -14.49
CA ALA A 334 22.17 2.73 -13.51
C ALA A 334 20.92 1.84 -13.59
N VAL A 335 19.74 2.45 -13.75
CA VAL A 335 18.45 1.78 -13.95
C VAL A 335 18.43 0.95 -15.24
N CYS A 336 18.87 1.53 -16.36
CA CYS A 336 18.98 0.81 -17.63
C CYS A 336 19.97 -0.36 -17.56
N ALA A 337 21.13 -0.14 -16.95
CA ALA A 337 22.14 -1.17 -16.73
C ALA A 337 21.60 -2.31 -15.85
N PHE A 338 20.88 -1.96 -14.78
CA PHE A 338 20.20 -2.93 -13.94
C PHE A 338 19.14 -3.71 -14.71
N ALA A 339 18.26 -3.05 -15.47
CA ALA A 339 17.22 -3.73 -16.25
C ALA A 339 17.81 -4.74 -17.25
N LEU A 340 18.92 -4.37 -17.92
CA LEU A 340 19.66 -5.26 -18.81
C LEU A 340 20.29 -6.45 -18.07
N LEU A 341 20.96 -6.19 -16.93
CA LEU A 341 21.59 -7.23 -16.12
C LEU A 341 20.54 -8.18 -15.54
N PHE A 342 19.42 -7.64 -15.06
CA PHE A 342 18.29 -8.38 -14.54
C PHE A 342 17.65 -9.25 -15.62
N ALA A 343 17.43 -8.70 -16.82
CA ALA A 343 16.92 -9.45 -17.96
C ALA A 343 17.86 -10.57 -18.42
N TRP A 344 19.17 -10.31 -18.43
CA TRP A 344 20.18 -11.34 -18.67
C TRP A 344 20.09 -12.48 -17.65
N ARG A 345 19.97 -12.14 -16.37
CA ARG A 345 19.81 -13.12 -15.29
C ARG A 345 18.47 -13.87 -15.35
N CYS A 346 17.44 -13.25 -15.90
CA CYS A 346 16.13 -13.85 -16.13
C CYS A 346 16.03 -14.58 -17.48
N TRP A 347 17.14 -15.05 -18.05
CA TRP A 347 17.19 -15.87 -19.28
C TRP A 347 16.59 -15.21 -20.52
N ILE A 348 16.59 -13.88 -20.59
CA ILE A 348 16.34 -13.18 -21.85
C ILE A 348 17.53 -13.41 -22.79
N ARG A 349 17.24 -13.59 -24.09
CA ARG A 349 18.28 -13.90 -25.08
C ARG A 349 19.23 -12.72 -25.27
N GLY A 350 20.54 -13.01 -25.30
CA GLY A 350 21.58 -12.00 -25.52
C GLY A 350 21.39 -11.14 -26.77
N SER A 351 20.82 -11.69 -27.86
CA SER A 351 20.55 -10.91 -29.07
C SER A 351 19.49 -9.80 -28.87
N VAL A 352 18.50 -10.05 -28.01
CA VAL A 352 17.49 -9.03 -27.65
C VAL A 352 18.11 -7.98 -26.75
N LEU A 353 18.97 -8.41 -25.82
CA LEU A 353 19.67 -7.50 -24.92
C LEU A 353 20.61 -6.58 -25.68
N LEU A 354 21.41 -7.08 -26.63
CA LEU A 354 22.30 -6.25 -27.45
C LEU A 354 21.54 -5.15 -28.20
N LEU A 355 20.38 -5.48 -28.76
CA LEU A 355 19.52 -4.50 -29.44
C LEU A 355 18.99 -3.44 -28.46
N LEU A 356 18.50 -3.87 -27.29
CA LEU A 356 18.00 -2.96 -26.27
C LEU A 356 19.11 -2.09 -25.68
N THR A 357 20.32 -2.63 -25.50
CA THR A 357 21.49 -1.86 -25.09
C THR A 357 21.83 -0.79 -26.10
N ALA A 358 21.79 -1.09 -27.40
CA ALA A 358 21.99 -0.09 -28.45
C ALA A 358 20.88 0.98 -28.43
N GLY A 359 19.63 0.59 -28.23
CA GLY A 359 18.50 1.52 -28.09
C GLY A 359 18.62 2.44 -26.89
N PHE A 360 18.95 1.89 -25.71
CA PHE A 360 19.18 2.67 -24.49
C PHE A 360 20.37 3.62 -24.65
N ALA A 361 21.49 3.15 -25.22
CA ALA A 361 22.64 4.02 -25.47
C ALA A 361 22.29 5.16 -26.43
N ALA A 362 21.52 4.89 -27.50
CA ALA A 362 21.08 5.94 -28.43
C ALA A 362 20.23 7.00 -27.73
N ILE A 363 19.24 6.58 -26.91
CA ILE A 363 18.39 7.51 -26.17
C ILE A 363 19.22 8.29 -25.14
N LEU A 364 20.02 7.61 -24.31
CA LEU A 364 20.84 8.24 -23.26
C LEU A 364 21.94 9.15 -23.80
N ILE A 365 22.34 9.04 -25.07
CA ILE A 365 23.25 9.99 -25.72
C ILE A 365 22.48 11.18 -26.28
N VAL A 366 21.32 10.96 -26.90
CA VAL A 366 20.53 12.00 -27.56
C VAL A 366 19.87 12.95 -26.56
N VAL A 367 19.30 12.43 -25.47
CA VAL A 367 18.53 13.26 -24.51
C VAL A 367 19.45 14.32 -23.84
N PRO A 368 20.69 14.02 -23.38
CA PRO A 368 21.61 15.05 -22.87
C PRO A 368 22.10 16.05 -23.92
N LEU A 369 22.33 15.59 -25.16
CA LEU A 369 22.74 16.46 -26.27
C LEU A 369 21.65 17.47 -26.63
N LEU A 370 20.38 17.08 -26.48
CA LEU A 370 19.22 17.96 -26.69
C LEU A 370 18.95 18.86 -25.48
N SER A 371 19.40 18.49 -24.27
CA SER A 371 19.16 19.21 -23.03
C SER A 371 20.25 20.24 -22.66
N GLY A 372 21.28 20.47 -23.50
CA GLY A 372 22.43 21.32 -23.15
C GLY A 372 22.11 22.80 -22.86
N ASP A 373 22.73 23.36 -21.81
CA ASP A 373 22.86 24.76 -21.36
C ASP A 373 21.60 25.65 -21.22
N LEU A 374 20.41 25.13 -21.46
CA LEU A 374 19.18 25.92 -21.30
C LEU A 374 18.60 25.72 -19.90
N ALA A 375 18.70 26.76 -19.07
CA ALA A 375 17.79 26.96 -17.96
C ALA A 375 16.36 26.72 -18.47
N PHE A 376 15.61 25.89 -17.74
CA PHE A 376 14.33 25.26 -18.12
C PHE A 376 13.23 26.22 -18.63
N GLU A 377 13.43 27.53 -18.55
CA GLU A 377 12.38 28.53 -18.76
C GLU A 377 12.13 28.91 -20.23
N ASN A 378 13.02 28.60 -21.18
CA ASN A 378 12.87 29.08 -22.58
C ASN A 378 13.11 28.03 -23.67
N ALA A 379 12.95 26.74 -23.37
CA ALA A 379 13.15 25.70 -24.37
C ALA A 379 12.09 25.78 -25.49
N ASP A 380 12.56 25.75 -26.74
CA ASP A 380 11.72 25.61 -27.94
C ASP A 380 10.71 24.46 -27.75
N PRO A 381 9.38 24.69 -27.93
CA PRO A 381 8.35 23.68 -27.69
C PRO A 381 8.63 22.37 -28.44
N VAL A 382 9.18 22.44 -29.64
CA VAL A 382 9.54 21.25 -30.44
C VAL A 382 10.57 20.38 -29.71
N ARG A 383 11.56 21.01 -29.04
CA ARG A 383 12.57 20.26 -28.27
C ARG A 383 11.96 19.62 -27.04
N ALA A 384 11.06 20.30 -26.33
CA ALA A 384 10.36 19.74 -25.18
C ALA A 384 9.55 18.49 -25.55
N VAL A 385 8.84 18.51 -26.69
CA VAL A 385 8.10 17.34 -27.20
C VAL A 385 9.04 16.16 -27.48
N VAL A 386 10.15 16.43 -28.18
CA VAL A 386 11.13 15.39 -28.52
C VAL A 386 11.73 14.78 -27.26
N LEU A 387 12.08 15.60 -26.27
CA LEU A 387 12.65 15.15 -25.01
C LEU A 387 11.67 14.29 -24.21
N SER A 388 10.43 14.76 -24.03
CA SER A 388 9.35 14.00 -23.38
C SER A 388 9.07 12.66 -24.09
N THR A 389 9.10 12.65 -25.42
CA THR A 389 8.91 11.44 -26.23
C THR A 389 10.03 10.43 -26.01
N LEU A 390 11.28 10.90 -25.95
CA LEU A 390 12.44 10.05 -25.69
C LEU A 390 12.42 9.48 -24.27
N GLU A 391 12.10 10.29 -23.25
CA GLU A 391 11.96 9.87 -21.85
C GLU A 391 10.81 8.86 -21.68
N THR A 392 9.66 9.11 -22.31
CA THR A 392 8.53 8.17 -22.29
C THR A 392 8.87 6.86 -23.00
N SER A 393 9.58 6.93 -24.12
CA SER A 393 10.06 5.75 -24.85
C SER A 393 11.05 4.93 -24.01
N LEU A 394 11.96 5.60 -23.29
CA LEU A 394 12.92 4.97 -22.39
C LEU A 394 12.18 4.24 -21.26
N THR A 395 11.24 4.92 -20.61
CA THR A 395 10.38 4.38 -19.55
C THR A 395 9.59 3.18 -20.05
N PHE A 396 9.01 3.25 -21.25
CA PHE A 396 8.33 2.12 -21.88
C PHE A 396 9.26 0.91 -22.03
N LEU A 397 10.43 1.10 -22.65
CA LEU A 397 11.36 0.02 -22.94
C LEU A 397 11.90 -0.64 -21.67
N VAL A 398 12.24 0.15 -20.65
CA VAL A 398 12.67 -0.36 -19.34
C VAL A 398 11.54 -1.17 -18.69
N THR A 399 10.32 -0.64 -18.68
CA THR A 399 9.16 -1.31 -18.08
C THR A 399 8.84 -2.63 -18.79
N VAL A 400 8.86 -2.66 -20.13
CA VAL A 400 8.69 -3.89 -20.92
C VAL A 400 9.77 -4.92 -20.57
N LEU A 401 11.03 -4.48 -20.51
CA LEU A 401 12.15 -5.37 -20.21
C LEU A 401 12.04 -5.96 -18.81
N VAL A 402 11.72 -5.14 -17.81
CA VAL A 402 11.47 -5.56 -16.43
C VAL A 402 10.30 -6.53 -16.37
N ALA A 403 9.14 -6.18 -16.90
CA ALA A 403 7.94 -7.03 -16.86
C ALA A 403 8.16 -8.37 -17.58
N ALA A 404 8.80 -8.37 -18.75
CA ALA A 404 9.14 -9.60 -19.47
C ALA A 404 10.12 -10.49 -18.67
N SER A 405 11.07 -9.86 -17.97
CA SER A 405 12.04 -10.55 -17.11
C SER A 405 11.38 -11.17 -15.89
N LEU A 406 10.50 -10.42 -15.21
CA LEU A 406 9.68 -10.91 -14.09
C LEU A 406 8.85 -12.13 -14.52
N LEU A 407 8.06 -12.00 -15.58
CA LEU A 407 7.19 -13.08 -16.06
C LEU A 407 8.00 -14.32 -16.51
N ASN A 408 9.14 -14.14 -17.18
CA ASN A 408 9.98 -15.26 -17.56
C ASN A 408 10.68 -15.92 -16.36
N ALA A 409 11.10 -15.14 -15.35
CA ALA A 409 11.65 -15.66 -14.11
C ALA A 409 10.62 -16.52 -13.36
N VAL A 410 9.39 -16.02 -13.19
CA VAL A 410 8.28 -16.80 -12.61
C VAL A 410 8.06 -18.10 -13.39
N ARG A 411 8.03 -18.02 -14.73
CA ARG A 411 7.88 -19.21 -15.58
C ARG A 411 8.98 -20.24 -15.35
N VAL A 412 10.24 -19.82 -15.31
CA VAL A 412 11.41 -20.70 -15.13
C VAL A 412 11.46 -21.29 -13.71
N LEU A 413 11.05 -20.53 -12.68
CA LEU A 413 10.98 -21.03 -11.32
C LEU A 413 9.92 -22.13 -11.15
N PHE A 414 8.79 -22.03 -11.87
CA PHE A 414 7.73 -23.04 -11.80
C PHE A 414 7.87 -24.21 -12.79
N HIS A 415 8.50 -24.01 -13.94
CA HIS A 415 8.62 -25.02 -15.01
C HIS A 415 10.06 -25.52 -15.17
N SER A 416 10.23 -26.85 -15.24
CA SER A 416 11.54 -27.46 -15.49
C SER A 416 12.13 -26.93 -16.81
N PRO A 417 13.43 -26.56 -16.85
CA PRO A 417 14.05 -25.72 -17.88
C PRO A 417 14.22 -26.36 -19.27
N ARG A 418 13.34 -27.27 -19.69
CA ARG A 418 13.58 -28.12 -20.86
C ARG A 418 13.67 -27.38 -22.21
N LYS A 419 13.21 -26.13 -22.37
CA LYS A 419 13.55 -25.26 -23.54
C LYS A 419 13.53 -23.75 -23.20
N ALA A 420 14.70 -23.12 -23.35
CA ALA A 420 15.00 -21.71 -23.03
C ALA A 420 14.54 -20.70 -24.11
N THR A 421 13.35 -20.88 -24.68
CA THR A 421 12.78 -19.86 -25.58
C THR A 421 11.75 -19.07 -24.79
N THR A 422 11.91 -17.75 -24.70
CA THR A 422 10.88 -16.83 -24.20
C THR A 422 9.70 -16.89 -25.16
N PRO A 423 8.52 -17.38 -24.71
CA PRO A 423 7.34 -17.40 -25.57
C PRO A 423 6.88 -15.98 -25.91
N PHE A 424 6.28 -15.82 -27.08
CA PHE A 424 5.81 -14.53 -27.60
C PHE A 424 4.80 -13.85 -26.67
N TRP A 425 3.90 -14.61 -26.04
CA TRP A 425 2.87 -14.06 -25.15
C TRP A 425 3.47 -13.27 -23.97
N LEU A 426 4.70 -13.57 -23.54
CA LEU A 426 5.37 -12.80 -22.47
C LEU A 426 5.66 -11.38 -22.91
N TRP A 427 6.15 -11.19 -24.14
CA TRP A 427 6.44 -9.86 -24.68
C TRP A 427 5.16 -9.06 -24.91
N ALA A 428 4.11 -9.73 -25.41
CA ALA A 428 2.79 -9.11 -25.56
C ALA A 428 2.23 -8.66 -24.19
N SER A 429 2.32 -9.51 -23.16
CA SER A 429 1.85 -9.19 -21.81
C SER A 429 2.68 -8.06 -21.18
N ALA A 430 4.01 -8.12 -21.31
CA ALA A 430 4.90 -7.08 -20.80
C ALA A 430 4.67 -5.72 -21.48
N SER A 431 4.39 -5.72 -22.79
CA SER A 431 4.05 -4.50 -23.55
C SER A 431 2.72 -3.92 -23.12
N LEU A 432 1.71 -4.78 -22.90
CA LEU A 432 0.41 -4.35 -22.41
C LEU A 432 0.51 -3.75 -21.00
N ILE A 433 1.30 -4.38 -20.10
CA ILE A 433 1.57 -3.86 -18.76
C ILE A 433 2.24 -2.49 -18.87
N ALA A 434 3.34 -2.38 -19.62
CA ALA A 434 4.06 -1.11 -19.77
C ALA A 434 3.18 -0.01 -20.37
N ALA A 435 2.38 -0.30 -21.40
CA ALA A 435 1.46 0.65 -21.99
C ALA A 435 0.37 1.10 -21.00
N SER A 436 -0.16 0.18 -20.20
CA SER A 436 -1.17 0.49 -19.18
C SER A 436 -0.61 1.41 -18.10
N LEU A 437 0.63 1.15 -17.64
CA LEU A 437 1.29 1.96 -16.62
C LEU A 437 1.65 3.36 -17.10
N LEU A 438 2.08 3.51 -18.36
CA LEU A 438 2.32 4.83 -18.94
C LEU A 438 1.03 5.58 -19.20
N PHE A 439 -0.01 4.90 -19.70
CA PHE A 439 -1.31 5.51 -19.93
C PHE A 439 -1.93 5.99 -18.62
N GLU A 440 -1.83 5.18 -17.56
CA GLU A 440 -2.25 5.58 -16.23
C GLU A 440 -1.44 6.78 -15.72
N GLY A 441 -0.10 6.73 -15.81
CA GLY A 441 0.74 7.87 -15.40
C GLY A 441 0.35 9.15 -16.13
N PHE A 442 0.15 9.06 -17.45
CA PHE A 442 -0.35 10.18 -18.26
C PHE A 442 -1.73 10.66 -17.79
N TRP A 443 -2.67 9.74 -17.53
CA TRP A 443 -4.01 10.07 -17.07
C TRP A 443 -4.00 10.73 -15.68
N LEU A 444 -3.25 10.17 -14.73
CA LEU A 444 -3.12 10.72 -13.38
C LEU A 444 -2.46 12.08 -13.39
N THR A 445 -1.36 12.26 -14.13
CA THR A 445 -0.74 13.59 -14.29
C THR A 445 -1.70 14.57 -14.94
N GLY A 446 -2.43 14.15 -15.99
CA GLY A 446 -3.44 15.00 -16.63
C GLY A 446 -4.58 15.37 -15.68
N HIS A 447 -5.05 14.43 -14.84
CA HIS A 447 -6.08 14.66 -13.85
C HIS A 447 -5.61 15.58 -12.72
N ASN A 448 -4.45 15.30 -12.12
CA ASN A 448 -3.84 16.13 -11.08
C ASN A 448 -3.57 17.54 -11.61
N PHE A 449 -3.04 17.64 -12.84
CA PHE A 449 -2.85 18.92 -13.50
C PHE A 449 -4.17 19.64 -13.72
N ALA A 450 -5.23 18.96 -14.17
CA ALA A 450 -6.56 19.58 -14.31
C ALA A 450 -7.13 20.09 -12.97
N LEU A 451 -6.86 19.38 -11.86
CA LEU A 451 -7.22 19.84 -10.51
C LEU A 451 -6.42 21.07 -10.07
N GLN A 452 -5.18 21.24 -10.56
CA GLN A 452 -4.27 22.34 -10.21
C GLN A 452 -4.26 23.50 -11.22
N GLN A 453 -4.81 23.31 -12.42
CA GLN A 453 -4.72 24.20 -13.59
C GLN A 453 -5.26 25.62 -13.38
N TRP A 454 -6.08 25.83 -12.36
CA TRP A 454 -6.66 27.14 -12.09
C TRP A 454 -5.72 28.06 -11.28
N LEU A 455 -4.74 27.50 -10.57
CA LEU A 455 -3.74 28.24 -9.79
C LEU A 455 -2.38 28.37 -10.47
N ALA A 456 -1.88 27.30 -11.09
CA ALA A 456 -0.52 27.31 -11.62
C ALA A 456 -0.36 28.24 -12.83
N ASP A 457 0.65 29.11 -12.83
CA ASP A 457 1.11 29.78 -14.04
C ASP A 457 1.24 28.78 -15.18
N SER A 458 0.86 29.23 -16.36
CA SER A 458 0.63 28.46 -17.59
C SER A 458 1.88 27.76 -18.13
N THR A 459 2.79 27.30 -17.27
CA THR A 459 3.74 26.25 -17.58
C THR A 459 2.97 25.18 -18.34
N PRO A 460 3.32 24.98 -19.62
CA PRO A 460 2.55 24.11 -20.49
C PRO A 460 2.49 22.74 -19.83
N ALA A 461 1.37 22.03 -19.97
CA ALA A 461 1.19 20.67 -19.43
C ALA A 461 2.34 19.72 -19.77
N THR A 462 3.14 20.06 -20.80
CA THR A 462 4.41 19.44 -21.15
C THR A 462 5.42 19.41 -20.01
N GLY A 463 5.53 20.46 -19.18
CA GLY A 463 6.41 20.49 -18.01
C GLY A 463 6.00 19.49 -16.92
N ALA A 464 4.70 19.35 -16.67
CA ALA A 464 4.15 18.38 -15.72
C ALA A 464 4.27 16.93 -16.21
N LEU A 465 4.08 16.70 -17.52
CA LEU A 465 4.31 15.38 -18.13
C LEU A 465 5.80 15.02 -18.13
N GLN A 466 6.67 15.98 -18.44
CA GLN A 466 8.11 15.78 -18.40
C GLN A 466 8.58 15.47 -16.98
N SER A 467 8.14 16.22 -15.96
CA SER A 467 8.50 15.92 -14.58
C SER A 467 8.04 14.52 -14.17
N THR A 468 6.83 14.12 -14.59
CA THR A 468 6.31 12.77 -14.34
C THR A 468 7.23 11.70 -14.93
N PHE A 469 7.57 11.78 -16.22
CA PHE A 469 8.35 10.71 -16.87
C PHE A 469 9.84 10.74 -16.52
N ARG A 470 10.41 11.92 -16.29
CA ARG A 470 11.80 12.07 -15.86
C ARG A 470 12.07 11.37 -14.53
N TYR A 471 11.17 11.52 -13.56
CA TYR A 471 11.30 10.83 -12.28
C TYR A 471 10.68 9.42 -12.30
N SER A 472 9.91 9.07 -13.33
CA SER A 472 9.22 7.78 -13.40
C SER A 472 10.17 6.58 -13.43
N LEU A 473 11.34 6.64 -14.07
CA LEU A 473 12.26 5.49 -14.11
C LEU A 473 12.78 5.13 -12.72
N TRP A 474 13.10 6.17 -11.94
CA TRP A 474 13.49 6.03 -10.55
C TRP A 474 12.30 5.62 -9.69
N GLY A 475 11.18 6.36 -9.72
CA GLY A 475 9.97 6.05 -8.95
C GLY A 475 9.39 4.66 -9.24
N LEU A 476 9.49 4.20 -10.50
CA LEU A 476 9.10 2.84 -10.91
C LEU A 476 9.95 1.77 -10.23
N LEU A 477 11.11 2.11 -9.69
CA LEU A 477 12.00 1.17 -9.04
C LEU A 477 12.14 1.38 -7.53
N SER A 478 12.19 2.63 -7.04
CA SER A 478 12.22 2.96 -5.61
C SER A 478 10.90 2.57 -4.95
N ASP A 479 9.78 3.06 -5.50
CA ASP A 479 8.48 2.91 -4.86
C ASP A 479 7.92 1.51 -5.09
N ARG A 480 8.36 0.87 -6.18
CA ARG A 480 7.90 -0.47 -6.59
C ARG A 480 8.90 -1.58 -6.26
N GLN A 481 9.91 -1.31 -5.42
CA GLN A 481 10.87 -2.30 -4.93
C GLN A 481 10.18 -3.54 -4.33
N TRP A 482 8.99 -3.35 -3.76
CA TRP A 482 8.15 -4.41 -3.21
C TRP A 482 7.64 -5.38 -4.28
N ILE A 483 7.34 -4.96 -5.50
CA ILE A 483 6.98 -5.91 -6.58
C ILE A 483 8.15 -6.83 -6.91
N PHE A 484 9.38 -6.31 -6.87
CA PHE A 484 10.56 -7.14 -7.13
C PHE A 484 10.80 -8.19 -6.03
N LEU A 485 10.42 -7.90 -4.79
CA LEU A 485 10.47 -8.85 -3.68
C LEU A 485 9.56 -10.07 -3.87
N LEU A 486 8.56 -10.01 -4.76
CA LEU A 486 7.75 -11.18 -5.13
C LEU A 486 8.60 -12.30 -5.74
N LEU A 487 9.68 -11.97 -6.44
CA LEU A 487 10.54 -12.98 -7.08
C LEU A 487 11.35 -13.81 -6.09
N PRO A 488 12.11 -13.22 -5.14
CA PRO A 488 12.76 -13.98 -4.07
C PRO A 488 11.75 -14.83 -3.27
N ALA A 489 10.54 -14.32 -3.07
CA ALA A 489 9.45 -15.03 -2.43
C ALA A 489 9.04 -16.29 -3.24
N ILE A 490 8.73 -16.13 -4.53
CA ILE A 490 8.40 -17.22 -5.45
C ILE A 490 9.57 -18.21 -5.58
N ALA A 491 10.81 -17.71 -5.60
CA ALA A 491 12.01 -18.53 -5.65
C ALA A 491 12.13 -19.42 -4.41
N THR A 492 11.76 -18.91 -3.24
CA THR A 492 11.70 -19.68 -1.99
C THR A 492 10.67 -20.81 -2.07
N LEU A 493 9.47 -20.55 -2.61
CA LEU A 493 8.47 -21.59 -2.86
C LEU A 493 8.98 -22.63 -3.85
N ALA A 494 9.63 -22.22 -4.93
CA ALA A 494 10.18 -23.12 -5.95
C ALA A 494 11.27 -24.05 -5.39
N VAL A 495 12.21 -23.49 -4.60
CA VAL A 495 13.26 -24.26 -3.93
C VAL A 495 12.67 -25.19 -2.88
N THR A 496 11.70 -24.71 -2.09
CA THR A 496 10.97 -25.54 -1.11
C THR A 496 10.26 -26.70 -1.80
N ARG A 497 9.59 -26.45 -2.92
CA ARG A 497 8.89 -27.46 -3.72
C ARG A 497 9.86 -28.53 -4.22
N ASP A 498 11.01 -28.13 -4.77
CA ASP A 498 12.01 -29.07 -5.29
C ASP A 498 12.70 -29.86 -4.16
N TYR A 499 13.05 -29.19 -3.05
CA TYR A 499 13.58 -29.84 -1.85
C TYR A 499 12.62 -30.93 -1.37
N LEU A 500 11.36 -30.57 -1.09
CA LEU A 500 10.35 -31.49 -0.56
C LEU A 500 9.96 -32.62 -1.52
N ARG A 501 10.08 -32.39 -2.84
CA ARG A 501 9.82 -33.44 -3.84
C ARG A 501 10.90 -34.52 -3.81
N ARG A 502 12.14 -34.15 -3.50
CA ARG A 502 13.30 -35.05 -3.50
C ARG A 502 13.57 -35.65 -2.12
N THR A 503 13.22 -34.94 -1.04
CA THR A 503 13.31 -35.50 0.31
C THR A 503 12.12 -36.40 0.62
N THR A 504 12.40 -37.63 1.04
CA THR A 504 11.42 -38.52 1.70
C THR A 504 11.43 -38.34 3.22
N THR A 505 12.29 -37.46 3.77
CA THR A 505 12.51 -37.34 5.20
C THR A 505 11.25 -36.82 5.90
N SER A 506 10.85 -37.52 6.96
CA SER A 506 9.85 -37.08 7.92
C SER A 506 10.49 -36.25 9.05
N ASP A 507 11.71 -35.74 8.84
CA ASP A 507 12.48 -35.09 9.89
C ASP A 507 11.87 -33.72 10.22
N ARG A 508 11.45 -33.57 11.47
CA ARG A 508 10.78 -32.36 11.95
C ARG A 508 11.66 -31.10 11.84
N LYS A 509 12.97 -31.20 12.09
CA LYS A 509 13.89 -30.05 12.13
C LYS A 509 13.95 -29.27 10.80
N PRO A 510 14.31 -29.88 9.64
CA PRO A 510 14.33 -29.16 8.37
C PRO A 510 12.96 -28.63 7.96
N LEU A 511 11.88 -29.40 8.21
CA LEU A 511 10.51 -28.98 7.92
C LEU A 511 10.09 -27.76 8.74
N MET A 512 10.45 -27.71 10.03
CA MET A 512 10.21 -26.57 10.91
C MET A 512 11.00 -25.33 10.46
N THR A 513 12.26 -25.49 10.05
CA THR A 513 13.06 -24.38 9.51
C THR A 513 12.43 -23.80 8.25
N ILE A 514 12.05 -24.65 7.29
CA ILE A 514 11.40 -24.22 6.04
C ILE A 514 10.07 -23.51 6.36
N ALA A 515 9.21 -24.11 7.19
CA ALA A 515 7.93 -23.50 7.53
C ALA A 515 8.09 -22.18 8.29
N SER A 516 9.05 -22.07 9.21
CA SER A 516 9.37 -20.81 9.90
C SER A 516 9.79 -19.72 8.92
N LEU A 517 10.61 -20.08 7.92
CA LEU A 517 11.03 -19.15 6.87
C LEU A 517 9.86 -18.71 6.00
N LEU A 518 8.97 -19.63 5.59
CA LEU A 518 7.78 -19.27 4.82
C LEU A 518 6.84 -18.37 5.63
N ILE A 519 6.75 -18.55 6.94
CA ILE A 519 5.98 -17.65 7.82
C ILE A 519 6.66 -16.28 7.89
N ALA A 520 7.99 -16.25 8.07
CA ALA A 520 8.77 -15.03 8.08
C ALA A 520 8.57 -14.23 6.78
N LEU A 521 8.83 -14.84 5.63
CA LEU A 521 8.73 -14.22 4.30
C LEU A 521 7.28 -14.01 3.82
N GLY A 522 6.34 -14.74 4.39
CA GLY A 522 4.92 -14.53 4.16
C GLY A 522 4.39 -13.58 5.21
N PRO A 523 3.39 -13.99 6.02
CA PRO A 523 2.61 -13.10 6.87
C PRO A 523 3.43 -12.20 7.79
N ALA A 524 4.60 -12.62 8.25
CA ALA A 524 5.29 -11.93 9.33
C ALA A 524 6.02 -10.64 8.90
N VAL A 525 6.43 -10.54 7.63
CA VAL A 525 7.06 -9.33 7.07
C VAL A 525 6.04 -8.21 6.80
N TRP A 526 4.73 -8.47 6.91
CA TRP A 526 3.69 -7.51 6.48
C TRP A 526 3.05 -6.72 7.62
N TYR A 527 3.57 -6.80 8.84
CA TYR A 527 2.96 -6.15 10.01
C TYR A 527 3.91 -5.17 10.69
N PRO A 528 3.34 -4.20 11.42
CA PRO A 528 2.78 -2.92 10.99
C PRO A 528 3.87 -1.84 10.87
N SER A 529 3.58 -0.77 10.11
CA SER A 529 4.17 0.54 10.37
C SER A 529 3.46 1.13 11.59
N TYR A 530 4.21 1.49 12.63
CA TYR A 530 3.69 2.25 13.77
C TYR A 530 4.27 3.66 13.70
N ALA A 531 3.39 4.66 13.57
CA ALA A 531 3.80 6.06 13.40
C ALA A 531 4.93 6.21 12.36
N GLY A 532 4.77 5.52 11.22
CA GLY A 532 5.79 5.43 10.17
C GLY A 532 6.71 4.22 10.20
N PHE A 533 7.04 3.71 11.39
CA PHE A 533 8.13 2.73 11.54
C PHE A 533 7.68 1.29 11.35
N SER A 534 8.24 0.57 10.38
CA SER A 534 8.04 -0.87 10.22
C SER A 534 8.74 -1.67 11.33
N LEU A 535 7.97 -2.15 12.32
CA LEU A 535 8.57 -2.95 13.39
C LEU A 535 8.95 -4.35 12.85
N PRO A 536 10.14 -4.90 13.15
CA PRO A 536 10.56 -6.22 12.69
C PRO A 536 9.88 -7.35 13.51
N VAL A 537 8.54 -7.34 13.57
CA VAL A 537 7.72 -8.26 14.38
C VAL A 537 7.83 -9.70 13.90
N TRP A 538 8.38 -9.92 12.70
CA TRP A 538 8.59 -11.25 12.15
C TRP A 538 9.41 -12.19 13.05
N ILE A 539 10.35 -11.66 13.83
CA ILE A 539 11.11 -12.45 14.81
C ILE A 539 10.17 -12.98 15.91
N ALA A 540 9.33 -12.11 16.47
CA ALA A 540 8.37 -12.46 17.52
C ALA A 540 7.31 -13.45 16.99
N VAL A 541 6.82 -13.24 15.76
CA VAL A 541 5.91 -14.16 15.08
C VAL A 541 6.51 -15.56 14.93
N VAL A 542 7.74 -15.65 14.41
CA VAL A 542 8.43 -16.95 14.21
C VAL A 542 8.76 -17.62 15.55
N ALA A 543 9.19 -16.86 16.55
CA ALA A 543 9.49 -17.36 17.89
C ALA A 543 8.22 -17.95 18.54
N THR A 544 7.12 -17.19 18.51
CA THR A 544 5.82 -17.61 19.04
C THR A 544 5.31 -18.85 18.31
N PHE A 545 5.36 -18.85 16.99
CA PHE A 545 4.98 -20.01 16.17
C PHE A 545 5.77 -21.27 16.55
N ARG A 546 7.09 -21.16 16.67
CA ARG A 546 7.97 -22.29 17.05
C ARG A 546 7.67 -22.79 18.45
N LEU A 547 7.52 -21.87 19.40
CA LEU A 547 7.17 -22.19 20.79
C LEU A 547 5.86 -23.00 20.82
N LEU A 548 4.80 -22.48 20.19
CA LEU A 548 3.49 -23.14 20.14
C LEU A 548 3.54 -24.51 19.47
N CYS A 549 4.28 -24.66 18.37
CA CYS A 549 4.46 -25.97 17.72
C CYS A 549 5.21 -26.98 18.62
N ASN A 550 6.06 -26.51 19.53
CA ASN A 550 6.84 -27.36 20.43
C ASN A 550 6.12 -27.70 21.74
N THR A 551 5.09 -26.95 22.15
CA THR A 551 4.39 -27.15 23.44
C THR A 551 3.67 -28.50 23.57
N LYS A 552 3.17 -29.08 22.48
CA LYS A 552 2.32 -30.28 22.51
C LYS A 552 2.86 -31.36 21.58
N THR A 553 2.77 -32.61 22.03
CA THR A 553 3.16 -33.79 21.23
C THR A 553 2.20 -33.98 20.06
N PRO A 554 2.71 -34.05 18.81
CA PRO A 554 1.89 -34.36 17.63
C PRO A 554 1.24 -35.73 17.76
N VAL A 555 0.07 -35.93 17.13
CA VAL A 555 -0.67 -37.21 17.20
C VAL A 555 0.18 -38.38 16.71
N LEU A 556 0.97 -38.20 15.65
CA LEU A 556 1.84 -39.24 15.12
C LEU A 556 3.01 -39.60 16.06
N ASP A 557 3.35 -38.72 17.00
CA ASP A 557 4.45 -38.95 17.93
C ASP A 557 3.94 -39.52 19.28
N LEU A 558 2.61 -39.71 19.42
CA LEU A 558 2.04 -40.46 20.54
C LEU A 558 2.42 -41.95 20.44
N LYS A 559 2.64 -42.57 21.60
CA LYS A 559 2.99 -43.99 21.70
C LYS A 559 1.73 -44.86 21.60
N LEU A 560 1.77 -45.90 20.77
CA LEU A 560 0.83 -47.02 20.78
C LEU A 560 0.88 -47.75 22.13
N ILE A 561 -0.12 -48.59 22.42
CA ILE A 561 -0.11 -49.46 23.61
C ILE A 561 1.16 -50.32 23.72
N PRO A 562 1.69 -50.93 22.63
CA PRO A 562 3.01 -51.58 22.63
C PRO A 562 4.21 -50.63 22.85
N GLY A 563 4.01 -49.34 23.08
CA GLY A 563 5.05 -48.36 23.45
C GLY A 563 5.73 -47.66 22.27
N GLU A 564 5.54 -48.11 21.04
CA GLU A 564 6.14 -47.50 19.85
C GLU A 564 5.35 -46.27 19.34
N PRO A 565 6.01 -45.24 18.78
CA PRO A 565 5.32 -44.10 18.17
C PRO A 565 4.42 -44.52 16.99
N ILE A 566 3.23 -43.91 16.88
CA ILE A 566 2.30 -44.14 15.76
C ILE A 566 2.98 -43.91 14.40
N ARG A 567 3.87 -42.92 14.29
CA ARG A 567 4.68 -42.63 13.10
C ARG A 567 5.47 -43.84 12.62
N ASN A 568 6.06 -44.60 13.55
CA ASN A 568 6.85 -45.79 13.20
C ASN A 568 5.95 -46.91 12.68
N TRP A 569 4.78 -47.08 13.29
CA TRP A 569 3.78 -48.02 12.80
C TRP A 569 3.29 -47.66 11.39
N VAL A 570 3.02 -46.38 11.12
CA VAL A 570 2.66 -45.91 9.77
C VAL A 570 3.80 -46.12 8.78
N ALA A 571 5.04 -45.86 9.18
CA ALA A 571 6.20 -46.07 8.32
C ALA A 571 6.37 -47.55 7.92
N ARG A 572 6.06 -48.50 8.83
CA ARG A 572 6.15 -49.94 8.55
C ARG A 572 4.99 -50.47 7.70
N HIS A 573 3.76 -50.05 7.97
CA HIS A 573 2.57 -50.59 7.29
C HIS A 573 2.13 -49.78 6.07
N GLY A 574 2.70 -48.59 5.89
CA GLY A 574 2.36 -47.67 4.82
C GLY A 574 1.04 -46.90 5.03
N PRO A 575 0.83 -45.80 4.28
CA PRO A 575 -0.37 -44.97 4.41
C PRO A 575 -1.65 -45.69 3.99
N ALA A 576 -1.58 -46.68 3.10
CA ALA A 576 -2.73 -47.46 2.64
C ALA A 576 -3.34 -48.32 3.77
N ALA A 577 -2.53 -48.84 4.68
CA ALA A 577 -3.02 -49.57 5.85
C ALA A 577 -3.82 -48.63 6.78
N VAL A 578 -3.34 -47.41 6.99
CA VAL A 578 -4.04 -46.38 7.77
C VAL A 578 -5.40 -46.09 7.16
N ASP A 579 -5.45 -45.91 5.84
CA ASP A 579 -6.70 -45.62 5.12
C ASP A 579 -7.68 -46.80 5.19
N THR A 580 -7.18 -48.03 5.07
CA THR A 580 -7.99 -49.24 5.22
C THR A 580 -8.61 -49.34 6.62
N HIS A 581 -7.82 -49.08 7.66
CA HIS A 581 -8.30 -49.11 9.04
C HIS A 581 -9.25 -47.94 9.37
N ALA A 582 -9.01 -46.76 8.80
CA ALA A 582 -9.90 -45.62 8.92
C ALA A 582 -11.24 -45.88 8.20
N LYS A 583 -11.21 -46.43 6.98
CA LYS A 583 -12.41 -46.81 6.22
C LYS A 583 -13.22 -47.88 6.97
N ALA A 584 -12.56 -48.89 7.52
CA ALA A 584 -13.21 -49.93 8.33
C ALA A 584 -13.81 -49.38 9.64
N TRP A 585 -13.18 -48.39 10.27
CA TRP A 585 -13.72 -47.72 11.46
C TRP A 585 -14.95 -46.87 11.13
N LEU A 586 -14.91 -46.13 10.02
CA LEU A 586 -16.04 -45.32 9.54
C LEU A 586 -17.24 -46.20 9.13
N SER A 587 -17.01 -47.30 8.42
CA SER A 587 -18.09 -48.18 7.98
C SER A 587 -18.83 -48.87 9.14
N ARG A 588 -18.16 -49.10 10.27
CA ARG A 588 -18.74 -49.67 11.50
C ARG A 588 -19.35 -48.64 12.46
N GLY A 589 -19.52 -47.39 12.04
CA GLY A 589 -20.08 -46.34 12.89
C GLY A 589 -19.23 -46.06 14.13
N GLY A 590 -17.91 -46.24 14.03
CA GLY A 590 -16.96 -46.01 15.12
C GLY A 590 -16.84 -47.12 16.17
N ARG A 591 -17.52 -48.26 16.00
CA ARG A 591 -17.46 -49.40 16.93
C ARG A 591 -16.48 -50.50 16.45
N GLY A 592 -15.59 -50.94 17.34
CA GLY A 592 -14.93 -52.25 17.25
C GLY A 592 -13.97 -52.51 16.08
N SER A 593 -13.04 -51.60 15.79
CA SER A 593 -11.88 -51.93 14.92
C SER A 593 -10.75 -52.55 15.75
N ALA A 594 -10.15 -53.65 15.29
CA ALA A 594 -8.99 -54.27 15.95
C ALA A 594 -7.82 -53.28 16.12
N THR A 595 -7.63 -52.37 15.16
CA THR A 595 -6.60 -51.31 15.23
C THR A 595 -6.96 -50.21 16.23
N ALA A 596 -8.24 -49.99 16.49
CA ALA A 596 -8.66 -49.07 17.56
C ALA A 596 -8.27 -49.61 18.95
N GLN A 597 -8.00 -50.91 19.09
CA GLN A 597 -7.47 -51.50 20.32
C GLN A 597 -5.96 -51.27 20.50
N LEU A 598 -5.22 -50.95 19.43
CA LEU A 598 -3.77 -50.69 19.49
C LEU A 598 -3.44 -49.21 19.73
N LEU A 599 -4.36 -48.31 19.37
CA LEU A 599 -4.22 -46.86 19.53
C LEU A 599 -4.53 -46.41 20.97
N PRO A 600 -3.94 -45.29 21.44
CA PRO A 600 -4.31 -44.69 22.73
C PRO A 600 -5.83 -44.45 22.83
N ARG A 601 -6.41 -44.58 24.03
CA ARG A 601 -7.87 -44.46 24.29
C ARG A 601 -8.56 -43.23 23.68
N ARG A 602 -7.82 -42.19 23.32
CA ARG A 602 -8.34 -40.93 22.75
C ARG A 602 -8.01 -40.75 21.27
N VAL A 603 -7.35 -41.69 20.60
CA VAL A 603 -6.93 -41.55 19.19
C VAL A 603 -7.63 -42.61 18.36
N THR A 604 -8.40 -42.19 17.37
CA THR A 604 -9.06 -43.08 16.42
C THR A 604 -8.21 -43.27 15.16
N PRO A 605 -8.44 -44.33 14.36
CA PRO A 605 -7.78 -44.48 13.07
C PRO A 605 -8.00 -43.29 12.12
N VAL A 606 -9.17 -42.64 12.22
CA VAL A 606 -9.49 -41.41 11.46
C VAL A 606 -8.65 -40.23 11.94
N ASP A 607 -8.40 -40.08 13.25
CA ASP A 607 -7.49 -39.05 13.75
C ASP A 607 -6.06 -39.26 13.23
N VAL A 608 -5.61 -40.51 13.05
CA VAL A 608 -4.31 -40.81 12.43
C VAL A 608 -4.30 -40.44 10.94
N ALA A 609 -5.39 -40.71 10.22
CA ALA A 609 -5.53 -40.31 8.81
C ALA A 609 -5.53 -38.78 8.65
N PHE A 610 -6.25 -38.04 9.52
CA PHE A 610 -6.17 -36.58 9.59
C PHE A 610 -4.78 -36.09 10.01
N ALA A 611 -4.11 -36.81 10.90
CA ALA A 611 -2.76 -36.49 11.32
C ALA A 611 -1.77 -36.54 10.14
N LEU A 612 -1.89 -37.56 9.28
CA LEU A 612 -1.10 -37.71 8.05
C LEU A 612 -1.41 -36.67 6.98
N GLY A 613 -2.67 -36.23 6.91
CA GLY A 613 -3.16 -35.31 5.90
C GLY A 613 -3.45 -35.97 4.55
N PRO A 614 -4.08 -35.23 3.62
CA PRO A 614 -4.58 -35.78 2.36
C PRO A 614 -3.47 -36.15 1.38
N GLY A 615 -2.30 -35.52 1.48
CA GLY A 615 -1.15 -35.83 0.65
C GLY A 615 -0.23 -36.92 1.20
N LYS A 616 -0.45 -37.37 2.44
CA LYS A 616 0.32 -38.41 3.18
C LYS A 616 1.81 -38.12 3.39
N THR A 617 2.37 -37.15 2.69
CA THR A 617 3.75 -36.66 2.80
C THR A 617 3.73 -35.15 2.99
N PRO A 618 4.80 -34.54 3.55
CA PRO A 618 4.91 -33.08 3.67
C PRO A 618 4.71 -32.36 2.33
N TYR A 619 5.31 -32.87 1.24
CA TYR A 619 5.13 -32.30 -0.09
C TYR A 619 3.70 -32.39 -0.60
N GLY A 620 3.07 -33.56 -0.45
CA GLY A 620 1.68 -33.77 -0.86
C GLY A 620 0.74 -32.83 -0.09
N ASN A 621 0.96 -32.68 1.22
CA ASN A 621 0.17 -31.79 2.06
C ASN A 621 0.38 -30.31 1.70
N LEU A 622 1.61 -29.86 1.44
CA LEU A 622 1.89 -28.53 0.90
C LEU A 622 1.10 -28.25 -0.38
N LYS A 623 1.12 -29.18 -1.35
CA LYS A 623 0.42 -29.01 -2.63
C LYS A 623 -1.09 -28.87 -2.43
N VAL A 624 -1.64 -29.65 -1.52
CA VAL A 624 -3.06 -29.61 -1.19
C VAL A 624 -3.42 -28.30 -0.48
N ALA A 625 -2.63 -27.88 0.51
CA ALA A 625 -2.87 -26.69 1.30
C ALA A 625 -2.76 -25.41 0.46
N VAL A 626 -1.70 -25.27 -0.36
CA VAL A 626 -1.55 -24.14 -1.29
C VAL A 626 -2.73 -24.05 -2.24
N ARG A 627 -3.14 -25.17 -2.86
CA ARG A 627 -4.33 -25.19 -3.74
C ARG A 627 -5.63 -24.88 -3.00
N ALA A 628 -5.70 -25.20 -1.71
CA ALA A 628 -6.86 -24.87 -0.89
C ALA A 628 -6.90 -23.37 -0.56
N ALA A 629 -5.74 -22.72 -0.45
CA ALA A 629 -5.60 -21.30 -0.18
C ALA A 629 -5.81 -20.42 -1.42
N LEU A 630 -5.32 -20.81 -2.60
CA LEU A 630 -5.30 -19.95 -3.81
C LEU A 630 -6.58 -19.12 -4.04
N TRP A 631 -7.75 -19.75 -4.02
CA TRP A 631 -9.00 -19.05 -4.31
C TRP A 631 -9.49 -18.18 -3.15
N PRO A 632 -9.66 -18.71 -1.91
CA PRO A 632 -9.93 -17.87 -0.75
C PRO A 632 -8.96 -16.70 -0.61
N SER A 633 -7.70 -16.93 -0.97
CA SER A 633 -6.64 -15.95 -0.88
C SER A 633 -6.74 -14.84 -1.93
N ALA A 634 -7.07 -15.16 -3.18
CA ALA A 634 -7.30 -14.13 -4.17
C ALA A 634 -8.55 -13.30 -3.84
N VAL A 635 -9.63 -13.96 -3.40
CA VAL A 635 -10.90 -13.29 -3.08
C VAL A 635 -10.77 -12.36 -1.89
N ALA A 636 -10.20 -12.85 -0.78
CA ALA A 636 -10.08 -12.02 0.40
C ALA A 636 -9.00 -10.93 0.23
N GLY A 637 -7.96 -11.15 -0.58
CA GLY A 637 -6.94 -10.14 -0.87
C GLY A 637 -7.56 -9.02 -1.69
N PHE A 638 -8.34 -9.37 -2.72
CA PHE A 638 -9.11 -8.39 -3.49
C PHE A 638 -10.11 -7.62 -2.60
N ALA A 639 -10.83 -8.30 -1.72
CA ALA A 639 -11.78 -7.64 -0.82
C ALA A 639 -11.10 -6.67 0.15
N LEU A 640 -9.94 -7.03 0.70
CA LEU A 640 -9.16 -6.16 1.59
C LEU A 640 -8.59 -4.96 0.83
N CYS A 641 -7.96 -5.17 -0.33
CA CYS A 641 -7.45 -4.08 -1.17
C CYS A 641 -8.57 -3.15 -1.62
N PHE A 642 -9.70 -3.69 -2.07
CA PHE A 642 -10.85 -2.88 -2.47
C PHE A 642 -11.40 -2.06 -1.29
N LEU A 643 -11.59 -2.67 -0.12
CA LEU A 643 -12.11 -1.96 1.05
C LEU A 643 -11.12 -0.89 1.56
N ARG A 644 -9.82 -1.19 1.57
CA ARG A 644 -8.78 -0.27 2.04
C ARG A 644 -8.56 0.85 1.04
N ASP A 645 -8.31 0.51 -0.22
CA ASP A 645 -7.80 1.46 -1.18
C ASP A 645 -8.91 2.09 -2.02
N PHE A 646 -10.06 1.44 -2.23
CA PHE A 646 -11.14 2.01 -3.05
C PHE A 646 -12.20 2.73 -2.21
N VAL A 647 -12.57 2.17 -1.06
CA VAL A 647 -13.66 2.74 -0.24
C VAL A 647 -13.15 3.86 0.68
N ARG A 648 -11.90 3.79 1.15
CA ARG A 648 -11.36 4.77 2.10
C ARG A 648 -10.41 5.79 1.51
N THR A 649 -9.75 5.49 0.38
CA THR A 649 -8.86 6.48 -0.23
C THR A 649 -9.70 7.61 -0.76
N ASP A 650 -9.42 8.80 -0.26
CA ASP A 650 -9.97 10.01 -0.80
C ASP A 650 -9.29 10.31 -2.13
N TYR A 651 -9.98 10.00 -3.23
CA TYR A 651 -9.49 10.25 -4.58
C TYR A 651 -9.64 11.71 -5.00
N SER A 652 -10.10 12.60 -4.12
CA SER A 652 -10.21 14.03 -4.41
C SER A 652 -8.84 14.74 -4.47
N GLY A 653 -7.81 14.14 -3.86
CA GLY A 653 -6.45 14.67 -3.83
C GLY A 653 -5.57 14.32 -5.02
N THR A 654 -4.39 14.93 -5.09
CA THR A 654 -3.39 14.61 -6.10
C THR A 654 -2.83 13.20 -5.91
N ILE A 655 -3.13 12.30 -6.85
CA ILE A 655 -2.66 10.93 -6.81
C ILE A 655 -1.34 10.85 -7.57
N ASN A 656 -0.23 10.83 -6.84
CA ASN A 656 1.10 10.77 -7.46
C ASN A 656 1.59 9.33 -7.70
N GLN A 657 0.85 8.32 -7.25
CA GLN A 657 1.20 6.92 -7.38
C GLN A 657 0.32 6.19 -8.40
N SER A 658 0.91 5.25 -9.14
CA SER A 658 0.17 4.35 -10.04
C SER A 658 -0.75 3.44 -9.23
N LEU A 659 -2.07 3.63 -9.36
CA LEU A 659 -3.11 2.82 -8.74
C LEU A 659 -3.04 1.36 -9.21
N VAL A 660 -2.78 1.14 -10.51
CA VAL A 660 -2.64 -0.22 -11.06
C VAL A 660 -1.49 -0.96 -10.38
N VAL A 661 -0.34 -0.30 -10.19
CA VAL A 661 0.81 -0.90 -9.50
C VAL A 661 0.50 -1.13 -8.04
N LEU A 662 -0.06 -0.13 -7.37
CA LEU A 662 -0.42 -0.21 -5.96
C LEU A 662 -1.36 -1.40 -5.71
N TRP A 663 -2.44 -1.50 -6.48
CA TRP A 663 -3.40 -2.60 -6.35
C TRP A 663 -2.83 -3.95 -6.74
N LEU A 664 -2.03 -4.03 -7.82
CA LEU A 664 -1.39 -5.30 -8.21
C LEU A 664 -0.39 -5.75 -7.14
N GLN A 665 0.36 -4.82 -6.56
CA GLN A 665 1.29 -5.07 -5.49
C GLN A 665 0.56 -5.59 -4.26
N ASP A 666 -0.44 -4.86 -3.78
CA ASP A 666 -1.18 -5.21 -2.57
C ASP A 666 -1.93 -6.53 -2.75
N LEU A 667 -2.61 -6.73 -3.89
CA LEU A 667 -3.28 -7.99 -4.20
C LEU A 667 -2.29 -9.16 -4.26
N ALA A 668 -1.13 -8.97 -4.89
CA ALA A 668 -0.11 -10.01 -5.00
C ALA A 668 0.44 -10.38 -3.63
N TRP A 669 0.72 -9.40 -2.78
CA TRP A 669 1.29 -9.62 -1.45
C TRP A 669 0.28 -10.19 -0.47
N GLU A 670 -0.95 -9.69 -0.43
CA GLU A 670 -2.02 -10.26 0.38
C GLU A 670 -2.29 -11.72 0.01
N SER A 671 -2.32 -12.01 -1.29
CA SER A 671 -2.46 -13.38 -1.78
C SER A 671 -1.27 -14.26 -1.35
N LEU A 672 -0.05 -13.75 -1.50
CA LEU A 672 1.17 -14.52 -1.27
C LEU A 672 1.39 -14.82 0.21
N LYS A 673 1.10 -13.88 1.10
CA LYS A 673 1.08 -14.03 2.56
C LYS A 673 0.28 -15.27 2.97
N TRP A 674 -0.92 -15.44 2.44
CA TRP A 674 -1.77 -16.58 2.77
C TRP A 674 -1.32 -17.89 2.11
N ILE A 675 -0.82 -17.82 0.87
CA ILE A 675 -0.21 -18.97 0.20
C ILE A 675 0.98 -19.50 0.98
N PHE A 676 1.83 -18.61 1.51
CA PHE A 676 2.98 -18.97 2.34
C PHE A 676 2.57 -19.59 3.67
N ALA A 677 1.60 -18.99 4.35
CA ALA A 677 1.04 -19.55 5.57
C ALA A 677 0.45 -20.95 5.34
N ALA A 678 -0.30 -21.14 4.25
CA ALA A 678 -0.82 -22.44 3.85
C ALA A 678 0.27 -23.44 3.46
N ALA A 679 1.34 -23.00 2.80
CA ALA A 679 2.50 -23.82 2.50
C ALA A 679 3.20 -24.29 3.78
N ALA A 680 3.45 -23.38 4.73
CA ALA A 680 4.01 -23.70 6.04
C ALA A 680 3.14 -24.70 6.81
N LEU A 681 1.82 -24.47 6.82
CA LEU A 681 0.83 -25.37 7.41
C LEU A 681 0.87 -26.77 6.78
N GLY A 682 0.92 -26.85 5.45
CA GLY A 682 0.96 -28.12 4.72
C GLY A 682 2.25 -28.91 4.99
N ILE A 683 3.40 -28.22 5.03
CA ILE A 683 4.70 -28.83 5.35
C ILE A 683 4.69 -29.44 6.75
N LEU A 684 4.20 -28.67 7.73
CA LEU A 684 4.19 -29.09 9.13
C LEU A 684 2.98 -29.92 9.52
N TRP A 685 2.04 -30.19 8.61
CA TRP A 685 0.76 -30.81 8.93
C TRP A 685 0.88 -32.05 9.83
N GLN A 686 1.89 -32.89 9.60
CA GLN A 686 2.16 -34.14 10.34
C GLN A 686 2.83 -33.94 11.70
N HIS A 687 3.32 -32.73 11.96
CA HIS A 687 4.04 -32.33 13.17
C HIS A 687 3.29 -31.25 13.96
N LEU A 688 2.14 -30.79 13.48
CA LEU A 688 1.32 -29.83 14.22
C LEU A 688 0.56 -30.53 15.34
N PRO A 689 0.41 -29.87 16.50
CA PRO A 689 -0.39 -30.39 17.59
C PRO A 689 -1.87 -30.40 17.23
N GLY A 690 -2.62 -31.33 17.83
CA GLY A 690 -4.05 -31.47 17.60
C GLY A 690 -4.40 -32.57 16.59
N LYS A 691 -5.66 -33.01 16.66
CA LYS A 691 -6.17 -34.16 15.88
C LYS A 691 -6.75 -33.78 14.53
N ARG A 692 -7.14 -32.52 14.36
CA ARG A 692 -7.99 -32.05 13.25
C ARG A 692 -7.54 -30.68 12.75
N GLY A 693 -7.89 -30.38 11.51
CA GLY A 693 -7.50 -29.17 10.80
C GLY A 693 -7.69 -27.87 11.57
N PRO A 694 -8.90 -27.55 12.08
CA PRO A 694 -9.15 -26.31 12.81
C PRO A 694 -8.29 -26.13 14.08
N VAL A 695 -7.92 -27.22 14.74
CA VAL A 695 -7.03 -27.16 15.92
C VAL A 695 -5.56 -27.04 15.50
N LYS A 696 -5.18 -27.73 14.41
CA LYS A 696 -3.82 -27.71 13.87
C LYS A 696 -3.40 -26.34 13.34
N VAL A 697 -4.34 -25.50 12.93
CA VAL A 697 -4.04 -24.16 12.45
C VAL A 697 -3.81 -23.14 13.56
N LEU A 698 -4.24 -23.42 14.80
CA LEU A 698 -4.14 -22.46 15.91
C LEU A 698 -2.71 -21.97 16.21
N PRO A 699 -1.65 -22.80 16.19
CA PRO A 699 -0.28 -22.31 16.37
C PRO A 699 0.13 -21.28 15.31
N LEU A 700 -0.34 -21.46 14.07
CA LEU A 700 -0.06 -20.55 12.97
C LEU A 700 -0.83 -19.24 13.14
N ILE A 701 -2.13 -19.31 13.47
CA ILE A 701 -2.98 -18.14 13.74
C ILE A 701 -2.41 -17.33 14.92
N ALA A 702 -2.10 -17.99 16.03
CA ALA A 702 -1.56 -17.32 17.20
C ALA A 702 -0.16 -16.73 16.96
N GLY A 703 0.70 -17.44 16.22
CA GLY A 703 2.01 -16.90 15.84
C GLY A 703 1.89 -15.65 14.95
N VAL A 704 1.08 -15.74 13.89
CA VAL A 704 0.84 -14.64 12.94
C VAL A 704 0.10 -13.47 13.59
N GLY A 705 -0.82 -13.75 14.53
CA GLY A 705 -1.62 -12.73 15.22
C GLY A 705 -0.84 -11.80 16.13
N VAL A 706 0.39 -12.15 16.51
CA VAL A 706 1.26 -11.26 17.31
C VAL A 706 1.47 -9.92 16.60
N GLY A 707 1.70 -9.93 15.27
CA GLY A 707 1.89 -8.71 14.48
C GLY A 707 0.70 -7.75 14.57
N PRO A 708 -0.49 -8.17 14.09
CA PRO A 708 -1.70 -7.37 14.16
C PRO A 708 -2.11 -6.90 15.56
N LEU A 709 -1.93 -7.75 16.57
CA LEU A 709 -2.30 -7.39 17.93
C LEU A 709 -1.36 -6.32 18.49
N LEU A 710 -0.06 -6.38 18.18
CA LEU A 710 0.88 -5.32 18.53
C LEU A 710 0.61 -4.04 17.74
N ALA A 711 0.25 -4.16 16.45
CA ALA A 711 -0.16 -3.03 15.60
C ALA A 711 -1.36 -2.29 16.17
N PHE A 712 -2.36 -3.02 16.65
CA PHE A 712 -3.55 -2.46 17.26
C PHE A 712 -3.28 -1.89 18.66
N ALA A 713 -2.44 -2.56 19.46
CA ALA A 713 -2.17 -2.16 20.83
C ALA A 713 -1.18 -0.97 20.94
N ALA A 714 -0.26 -0.80 20.00
CA ALA A 714 0.75 0.25 20.07
C ALA A 714 0.14 1.67 20.05
N PRO A 715 -0.79 2.03 19.13
CA PRO A 715 -1.49 3.31 19.18
C PRO A 715 -2.28 3.49 20.48
N ALA A 716 -2.95 2.44 20.95
CA ALA A 716 -3.72 2.46 22.19
C ALA A 716 -2.88 2.88 23.41
N VAL A 717 -1.64 2.41 23.48
CA VAL A 717 -0.71 2.70 24.58
C VAL A 717 -0.09 4.09 24.45
N LEU A 718 0.01 4.60 23.22
CA LEU A 718 0.71 5.84 22.90
C LEU A 718 -0.26 7.02 22.63
N GLY A 719 -1.55 6.83 22.88
CA GLY A 719 -2.58 7.86 22.69
C GLY A 719 -2.90 8.18 21.23
N GLY A 720 -2.54 7.27 20.31
CA GLY A 720 -2.89 7.38 18.89
C GLY A 720 -4.21 6.68 18.56
N ASP A 721 -4.73 6.95 17.37
CA ASP A 721 -5.98 6.36 16.90
C ASP A 721 -5.91 4.84 16.74
N LEU A 722 -6.96 4.18 17.22
CA LEU A 722 -7.10 2.73 17.10
C LEU A 722 -7.49 2.35 15.67
N SER A 723 -6.52 1.98 14.84
CA SER A 723 -6.80 1.38 13.54
C SER A 723 -7.24 -0.09 13.69
N PHE A 724 -8.47 -0.39 13.27
CA PHE A 724 -8.99 -1.75 13.25
C PHE A 724 -8.49 -2.60 12.08
N ASP A 725 -7.71 -2.03 11.16
CA ASP A 725 -7.31 -2.70 9.91
C ASP A 725 -6.50 -3.96 10.17
N SER A 726 -5.55 -3.88 11.09
CA SER A 726 -4.78 -5.04 11.53
C SER A 726 -5.67 -6.14 12.11
N LEU A 727 -6.72 -5.80 12.87
CA LEU A 727 -7.65 -6.78 13.41
C LEU A 727 -8.51 -7.44 12.32
N ILE A 728 -8.98 -6.66 11.33
CA ILE A 728 -9.69 -7.19 10.15
C ILE A 728 -8.79 -8.14 9.37
N GLU A 729 -7.53 -7.77 9.19
CA GLU A 729 -6.54 -8.57 8.49
C GLU A 729 -6.27 -9.89 9.24
N LEU A 730 -6.08 -9.85 10.57
CA LEU A 730 -5.93 -11.04 11.42
C LEU A 730 -7.15 -11.94 11.35
N ALA A 731 -8.34 -11.35 11.40
CA ALA A 731 -9.58 -12.09 11.39
C ALA A 731 -9.82 -12.74 10.01
N THR A 732 -9.54 -12.02 8.92
CA THR A 732 -9.55 -12.55 7.55
C THR A 732 -8.53 -13.67 7.36
N PHE A 733 -7.31 -13.49 7.85
CA PHE A 733 -6.28 -14.52 7.87
C PHE A 733 -6.76 -15.78 8.61
N THR A 734 -7.38 -15.60 9.77
CA THR A 734 -7.93 -16.68 10.59
C THR A 734 -8.99 -17.47 9.84
N VAL A 735 -9.90 -16.79 9.14
CA VAL A 735 -10.93 -17.41 8.30
C VAL A 735 -10.28 -18.21 7.17
N VAL A 736 -9.40 -17.60 6.38
CA VAL A 736 -8.74 -18.24 5.23
C VAL A 736 -7.97 -19.49 5.66
N ILE A 737 -7.15 -19.41 6.69
CA ILE A 737 -6.34 -20.55 7.15
C ILE A 737 -7.20 -21.63 7.81
N THR A 738 -8.28 -21.28 8.51
CA THR A 738 -9.23 -22.27 9.05
C THR A 738 -9.93 -23.02 7.93
N LEU A 739 -10.34 -22.32 6.85
CA LEU A 739 -10.89 -22.94 5.65
C LEU A 739 -9.89 -23.87 4.96
N VAL A 740 -8.61 -23.50 4.91
CA VAL A 740 -7.53 -24.38 4.43
C VAL A 740 -7.44 -25.65 5.28
N GLY A 741 -7.38 -25.51 6.61
CA GLY A 741 -7.33 -26.63 7.54
C GLY A 741 -8.53 -27.57 7.38
N TRP A 742 -9.73 -27.02 7.22
CA TRP A 742 -10.91 -27.81 6.95
C TRP A 742 -10.86 -28.52 5.60
N ARG A 743 -10.46 -27.83 4.54
CA ARG A 743 -10.38 -28.42 3.21
C ARG A 743 -9.35 -29.55 3.14
N MET A 744 -8.29 -29.47 3.94
CA MET A 744 -7.33 -30.57 4.13
C MET A 744 -8.02 -31.81 4.71
N ASP A 745 -8.79 -31.66 5.78
CA ASP A 745 -9.54 -32.76 6.40
C ASP A 745 -10.63 -33.33 5.46
N MET A 746 -11.40 -32.48 4.78
CA MET A 746 -12.43 -32.93 3.82
C MET A 746 -11.84 -33.77 2.69
N ARG A 747 -10.64 -33.41 2.22
CA ARG A 747 -9.92 -34.22 1.22
C ARG A 747 -9.46 -35.56 1.79
N VAL A 748 -9.10 -35.64 3.08
CA VAL A 748 -8.83 -36.94 3.74
C VAL A 748 -10.09 -37.80 3.74
N LEU A 749 -11.24 -37.25 4.16
CA LEU A 749 -12.51 -38.00 4.19
C LEU A 749 -12.96 -38.47 2.80
N ARG A 750 -12.74 -37.64 1.77
CA ARG A 750 -13.03 -38.00 0.37
C ARG A 750 -12.13 -39.13 -0.11
N ASN A 751 -10.85 -39.13 0.27
CA ASN A 751 -9.91 -40.21 -0.07
C ASN A 751 -10.23 -41.53 0.65
N LEU A 752 -10.89 -41.47 1.82
CA LEU A 752 -11.40 -42.65 2.52
C LEU A 752 -12.67 -43.23 1.88
N ASP A 753 -13.09 -42.70 0.72
CA ASP A 753 -14.19 -43.21 -0.11
C ASP A 753 -15.52 -43.27 0.66
N SER A 754 -15.66 -42.33 1.57
CA SER A 754 -16.79 -42.25 2.48
C SER A 754 -17.84 -41.31 1.88
N GLN A 755 -18.48 -41.75 0.78
CA GLN A 755 -19.50 -40.95 0.07
C GLN A 755 -20.61 -40.44 1.02
N ARG A 756 -20.87 -41.17 2.10
CA ARG A 756 -21.76 -40.75 3.20
C ARG A 756 -21.41 -39.34 3.71
N TYR A 757 -20.14 -39.12 4.05
CA TYR A 757 -19.65 -37.86 4.63
C TYR A 757 -19.34 -36.76 3.59
N SER A 758 -19.91 -36.86 2.38
CA SER A 758 -19.81 -35.81 1.37
C SER A 758 -20.63 -34.57 1.73
N THR A 759 -21.67 -34.72 2.56
CA THR A 759 -22.47 -33.59 3.05
C THR A 759 -21.82 -32.93 4.27
N TRP A 760 -21.85 -31.60 4.28
CA TRP A 760 -21.33 -30.75 5.34
C TRP A 760 -21.85 -31.10 6.75
N LYS A 761 -23.13 -31.46 6.85
CA LYS A 761 -23.74 -31.86 8.13
C LYS A 761 -23.08 -33.10 8.73
N GLU A 762 -22.73 -34.07 7.91
CA GLU A 762 -22.10 -35.31 8.35
C GLU A 762 -20.61 -35.11 8.68
N SER A 763 -19.91 -34.25 7.94
CA SER A 763 -18.53 -33.89 8.28
C SER A 763 -18.47 -33.19 9.64
N LEU A 764 -19.41 -32.27 9.94
CA LEU A 764 -19.55 -31.63 11.26
C LEU A 764 -19.82 -32.63 12.40
N ALA A 765 -20.55 -33.72 12.13
CA ALA A 765 -20.77 -34.78 13.11
C ALA A 765 -19.45 -35.48 13.51
N ILE A 766 -18.53 -35.71 12.55
CA ILE A 766 -17.18 -36.22 12.84
C ILE A 766 -16.42 -35.25 13.74
N TYR A 767 -16.63 -33.94 13.57
CA TYR A 767 -16.02 -32.94 14.45
C TYR A 767 -16.58 -32.97 15.89
N GLY A 768 -17.55 -33.84 16.21
CA GLY A 768 -18.18 -33.91 17.52
C GLY A 768 -19.02 -32.67 17.83
N VAL A 769 -19.53 -32.01 16.78
CA VAL A 769 -20.33 -30.78 16.84
C VAL A 769 -21.83 -31.10 17.04
N GLY A 770 -22.13 -32.21 17.71
CA GLY A 770 -23.52 -32.62 18.01
C GLY A 770 -24.31 -31.58 18.80
N ASN A 771 -23.64 -30.74 19.60
CA ASN A 771 -24.21 -29.51 20.15
C ASN A 771 -23.90 -28.35 19.20
N MET A 772 -24.71 -28.24 18.15
CA MET A 772 -24.50 -27.35 17.00
C MET A 772 -24.45 -25.88 17.40
N SER A 773 -25.36 -25.41 18.26
CA SER A 773 -25.51 -23.99 18.60
C SER A 773 -24.22 -23.40 19.20
N SER A 774 -23.74 -23.87 20.36
CA SER A 774 -22.63 -23.20 21.06
C SER A 774 -21.31 -23.19 20.30
N ARG A 775 -21.04 -24.22 19.48
CA ARG A 775 -19.78 -24.37 18.73
C ARG A 775 -19.82 -23.70 17.36
N ILE A 776 -21.00 -23.62 16.75
CA ILE A 776 -21.24 -22.73 15.63
C ILE A 776 -21.05 -21.31 16.11
N THR A 777 -21.58 -20.91 17.28
CA THR A 777 -21.30 -19.59 17.86
C THR A 777 -19.81 -19.37 18.10
N THR A 778 -19.02 -20.36 18.53
CA THR A 778 -17.57 -20.18 18.68
C THR A 778 -16.81 -20.07 17.34
N SER A 779 -17.33 -20.71 16.29
CA SER A 779 -16.74 -20.70 14.94
C SER A 779 -17.19 -19.48 14.13
N LEU A 780 -18.41 -18.99 14.39
CA LEU A 780 -18.98 -17.78 13.82
C LEU A 780 -18.63 -16.55 14.64
N ALA A 781 -18.26 -16.64 15.92
CA ALA A 781 -17.86 -15.46 16.70
C ALA A 781 -16.78 -14.61 16.01
N PRO A 782 -15.74 -15.19 15.38
CA PRO A 782 -14.81 -14.42 14.58
C PRO A 782 -15.46 -13.82 13.32
N LEU A 783 -16.36 -14.55 12.65
CA LEU A 783 -17.09 -14.05 11.48
C LEU A 783 -18.07 -12.94 11.82
N THR A 784 -18.81 -13.05 12.93
CA THR A 784 -19.71 -12.00 13.42
C THR A 784 -18.90 -10.82 13.92
N ALA A 785 -17.77 -11.02 14.59
CA ALA A 785 -16.87 -9.94 14.95
C ALA A 785 -16.35 -9.20 13.69
N ILE A 786 -15.93 -9.92 12.64
CA ILE A 786 -15.55 -9.32 11.36
C ILE A 786 -16.72 -8.54 10.74
N VAL A 787 -17.90 -9.15 10.66
CA VAL A 787 -19.08 -8.53 10.06
C VAL A 787 -19.49 -7.29 10.86
N THR A 788 -19.47 -7.35 12.19
CA THR A 788 -19.75 -6.21 13.06
C THR A 788 -18.72 -5.12 12.85
N ILE A 789 -17.41 -5.44 12.84
CA ILE A 789 -16.32 -4.48 12.59
C ILE A 789 -16.50 -3.81 11.22
N VAL A 790 -16.73 -4.60 10.17
CA VAL A 790 -16.97 -4.09 8.81
C VAL A 790 -18.23 -3.23 8.76
N PHE A 791 -19.32 -3.62 9.42
CA PHE A 791 -20.54 -2.80 9.49
C PHE A 791 -20.30 -1.50 10.26
N THR A 792 -19.58 -1.50 11.38
CA THR A 792 -19.22 -0.26 12.10
C THR A 792 -18.27 0.63 11.28
N LEU A 793 -17.41 0.05 10.44
CA LEU A 793 -16.53 0.82 9.56
C LEU A 793 -17.30 1.44 8.38
N ILE A 794 -18.27 0.71 7.82
CA ILE A 794 -19.11 1.20 6.70
C ILE A 794 -20.13 2.21 7.20
N ALA A 795 -20.74 1.98 8.36
CA ALA A 795 -21.70 2.91 8.95
C ALA A 795 -21.03 4.23 9.39
N GLY A 796 -19.71 4.22 9.59
CA GLY A 796 -19.02 5.27 10.32
C GLY A 796 -19.45 5.27 11.79
N PRO A 797 -18.68 5.87 12.70
CA PRO A 797 -19.20 6.25 14.00
C PRO A 797 -20.28 7.30 13.71
N ASP A 798 -21.53 6.88 13.75
CA ASP A 798 -22.67 7.78 13.57
C ASP A 798 -22.47 9.01 14.45
N THR A 799 -22.71 10.17 13.83
CA THR A 799 -22.81 11.53 14.36
C THR A 799 -23.95 11.70 15.38
N ALA A 800 -24.20 10.67 16.20
CA ALA A 800 -25.28 10.56 17.17
C ALA A 800 -25.13 11.49 18.40
N THR A 801 -24.16 12.41 18.40
CA THR A 801 -24.01 13.46 19.40
C THR A 801 -24.22 14.88 18.87
N LYS A 802 -24.81 15.07 17.68
CA LYS A 802 -25.65 16.27 17.46
C LYS A 802 -27.02 16.04 18.11
N THR A 803 -27.02 15.99 19.44
CA THR A 803 -28.23 16.28 20.21
C THR A 803 -28.62 17.70 19.86
N GLU A 804 -29.68 17.85 19.05
CA GLU A 804 -30.42 19.11 18.95
C GLU A 804 -30.65 19.61 20.38
N SER A 805 -29.94 20.66 20.79
CA SER A 805 -30.42 21.54 21.84
C SER A 805 -31.63 22.26 21.26
N LYS A 806 -32.77 21.56 21.25
CA LYS A 806 -34.06 22.15 21.02
C LYS A 806 -34.36 23.01 22.24
N GLN A 807 -33.87 24.23 22.17
CA GLN A 807 -34.10 25.32 23.11
C GLN A 807 -35.62 25.47 23.24
N GLU A 808 -36.17 25.00 24.35
CA GLU A 808 -37.56 25.28 24.73
C GLU A 808 -37.73 26.80 24.88
N PRO A 809 -38.74 27.41 24.25
CA PRO A 809 -39.06 28.81 24.50
C PRO A 809 -39.63 28.92 25.93
N SER A 810 -38.89 29.58 26.81
CA SER A 810 -39.36 29.95 28.14
C SER A 810 -40.54 30.91 28.03
N THR A 811 -41.75 30.36 28.08
CA THR A 811 -42.98 31.11 28.30
C THR A 811 -43.09 31.42 29.79
N GLY A 812 -42.48 32.53 30.20
CA GLY A 812 -42.72 33.13 31.52
C GLY A 812 -44.11 33.76 31.57
N SER A 813 -45.09 33.06 32.13
CA SER A 813 -46.34 33.66 32.61
C SER A 813 -46.62 33.26 34.07
N SER A 814 -46.51 34.25 34.94
CA SER A 814 -47.41 34.55 36.06
C SER A 814 -47.79 33.43 37.03
N GLY A 815 -47.17 33.48 38.21
CA GLY A 815 -47.68 32.86 39.44
C GLY A 815 -47.38 33.74 40.66
N GLN A 816 -48.21 34.75 40.89
CA GLN A 816 -48.28 35.46 42.17
C GLN A 816 -48.79 34.48 43.24
N VAL A 817 -48.00 34.26 44.30
CA VAL A 817 -48.47 33.68 45.56
C VAL A 817 -48.15 34.66 46.68
N LEU A 818 -49.22 35.12 47.34
CA LEU A 818 -49.21 35.97 48.52
C LEU A 818 -48.50 35.29 49.71
N ILE A 819 -47.70 36.07 50.45
CA ILE A 819 -47.34 35.80 51.85
C ILE A 819 -47.63 37.08 52.65
N PRO A 820 -48.31 37.00 53.82
CA PRO A 820 -48.77 38.15 54.61
C PRO A 820 -47.66 38.69 55.55
N PRO A 821 -47.85 39.87 56.17
CA PRO A 821 -46.82 40.52 56.96
C PRO A 821 -46.78 39.98 58.41
N GLY A 822 -45.58 39.88 58.96
CA GLY A 822 -45.37 39.53 60.37
C GLY A 822 -43.94 39.86 60.82
N HIS A 823 -43.82 41.05 61.43
CA HIS A 823 -42.71 41.62 62.21
C HIS A 823 -41.46 42.14 61.50
#